data_AF-A0A0B5QWC7-F1
#
_entry.id   AF-A0A0B5QWC7-F1
#
_cell.length_a   1.000
_cell.length_b   1.000
_cell.length_c   1.000
_cell.angle_alpha   90.00
_cell.angle_beta   90.00
_cell.angle_gamma   90.00
#
_symmetry.space_group_name_H-M   'P 1'
#
loop_
_entity.id
_entity.type
_entity.pdbx_description
1 polymer ?
#
loop_
_entity_poly.entity_id
_entity_poly.type
_entity_poly.pdbx_seq_one_letter_code
_entity_poly.pdbx_strand_id
1 'polypeptide(L)'
;MKGYISNKVMRHNEKRIFGVLFFFVCFIFSTAILIFNTGVEVFAVSEGNNIETTESIKTYSLSNDISFNGTFSSHSIYFNVDKWWENTKAEVQVNFSINQLIDNSKNSYIKLSVNGTPFYSQKVYYRADSEVQQLTASIPKELIKTGSSELKIEAYLRSSEDPCVDDVNSANWFVIKDGTNIKTTFNNIISDNKISDFPYPFLKNQDNDSDLEDLLIVIPDDYTDSELSAAYILNSYLQRLNDTYKNKISITKYGDFQKRENTNNIFIGKFNSFPNEYTEENNQSDECLIKISNSLYSKNINIKNMMILCNDNDNLIRGVKALGNQELIFQLSGDTYKVNKDLKVETVPDTKSGKITFDNMGIGEIQLKGVFRREAGISYSIPKNKVFSQNDKLKIFIRYSDNLDFDKSLVTVYVNNTPIGSKKLDKSKALNDELELSLPNDISYTNYLDIKLGFDLILKDTYCEKREEDMPWALVTRDSYLYIGDNDTEGHYFSSYSAPFVKDEMFNDVAMIVPDSLSSKEMDSLGKVIGFLGKDVAYNNGDFKVISNSNVTADDKKKNVIVYGTPKTNKLISEINDKLWFKYDESYSKFLSNEKLQLTEPFSYKIANFQFDISKYNNQKAMLVLTSPDNKVLEDSLNYLSVTEMFQKLNGDCAIIDEEGNIKTYKMKKETTKPVYEKVEELGGNAKIMLIIIGLFIIFAVIAIVLYLYKNKSKDKSDKGKIGSRRRRYNKK
;
A
#
# COMPACT_ATOMS: atom_id res chain seq x y z
N MET A 1 73.09 55.82 -27.30
CA MET A 1 73.85 54.96 -26.36
C MET A 1 72.84 54.31 -25.41
N LYS A 2 73.13 53.06 -25.02
CA LYS A 2 72.29 52.05 -24.34
C LYS A 2 71.59 52.48 -23.03
N GLY A 3 70.53 51.72 -22.67
CA GLY A 3 70.05 51.45 -21.29
C GLY A 3 68.59 51.85 -21.07
N TYR A 4 67.57 51.01 -21.25
CA TYR A 4 67.09 49.85 -20.44
C TYR A 4 66.83 50.14 -18.95
N ILE A 5 65.63 49.71 -18.49
CA ILE A 5 65.07 49.59 -17.11
C ILE A 5 64.22 50.83 -16.71
N SER A 6 62.95 50.77 -16.29
CA SER A 6 62.11 49.68 -15.77
C SER A 6 60.62 49.94 -16.03
N ASN A 7 59.95 48.95 -16.60
CA ASN A 7 58.52 48.90 -16.87
C ASN A 7 57.78 48.31 -15.65
N LYS A 8 57.82 48.99 -14.49
CA LYS A 8 57.33 48.42 -13.22
C LYS A 8 56.42 49.31 -12.36
N VAL A 9 55.99 50.47 -12.86
CA VAL A 9 55.15 51.39 -12.06
C VAL A 9 53.69 51.49 -12.56
N MET A 10 53.39 51.19 -13.83
CA MET A 10 52.00 51.28 -14.32
C MET A 10 51.13 50.04 -14.04
N ARG A 11 51.70 48.83 -13.93
CA ARG A 11 50.92 47.59 -13.68
C ARG A 11 50.46 47.40 -12.23
N HIS A 12 50.91 48.23 -11.29
CA HIS A 12 50.54 48.10 -9.88
C HIS A 12 49.29 48.92 -9.52
N ASN A 13 49.02 50.01 -10.25
CA ASN A 13 47.84 50.84 -10.02
C ASN A 13 46.58 50.25 -10.67
N GLU A 14 46.66 49.63 -11.85
CA GLU A 14 45.49 48.98 -12.47
C GLU A 14 45.00 47.76 -11.66
N LYS A 15 45.91 46.95 -11.10
CA LYS A 15 45.52 45.80 -10.25
C LYS A 15 44.95 46.22 -8.90
N ARG A 16 45.40 47.35 -8.32
CA ARG A 16 44.80 47.91 -7.12
C ARG A 16 43.42 48.51 -7.38
N ILE A 17 43.24 49.20 -8.51
CA ILE A 17 41.95 49.76 -8.89
C ILE A 17 40.95 48.64 -9.20
N PHE A 18 41.35 47.58 -9.90
CA PHE A 18 40.48 46.42 -10.15
C PHE A 18 40.16 45.64 -8.88
N GLY A 19 41.14 45.47 -7.97
CA GLY A 19 40.92 44.82 -6.68
C GLY A 19 39.98 45.61 -5.76
N VAL A 20 40.09 46.95 -5.74
CA VAL A 20 39.21 47.81 -4.96
C VAL A 20 37.81 47.89 -5.58
N LEU A 21 37.68 47.94 -6.91
CA LEU A 21 36.37 47.91 -7.57
C LEU A 21 35.66 46.57 -7.39
N PHE A 22 36.39 45.45 -7.44
CA PHE A 22 35.84 44.11 -7.20
C PHE A 22 35.40 43.94 -5.75
N PHE A 23 36.19 44.43 -4.78
CA PHE A 23 35.78 44.46 -3.38
C PHE A 23 34.56 45.35 -3.15
N PHE A 24 34.46 46.51 -3.81
CA PHE A 24 33.31 47.41 -3.66
C PHE A 24 32.04 46.83 -4.27
N VAL A 25 32.13 46.13 -5.42
CA VAL A 25 31.00 45.45 -6.05
C VAL A 25 30.56 44.23 -5.23
N CYS A 26 31.50 43.46 -4.67
CA CYS A 26 31.18 42.35 -3.75
C CYS A 26 30.62 42.84 -2.41
N PHE A 27 31.07 44.00 -1.91
CA PHE A 27 30.55 44.59 -0.67
C PHE A 27 29.14 45.15 -0.88
N ILE A 28 28.86 45.79 -2.02
CA ILE A 28 27.51 46.25 -2.39
C ILE A 28 26.55 45.05 -2.58
N PHE A 29 27.01 43.95 -3.19
CA PHE A 29 26.23 42.71 -3.29
C PHE A 29 26.02 42.04 -1.92
N SER A 30 27.01 42.08 -1.03
CA SER A 30 26.91 41.59 0.35
C SER A 30 25.95 42.44 1.20
N THR A 31 25.92 43.76 1.02
CA THR A 31 24.98 44.64 1.73
C THR A 31 23.56 44.61 1.14
N ALA A 32 23.40 44.27 -0.14
CA ALA A 32 22.08 44.04 -0.73
C ALA A 32 21.45 42.71 -0.25
N ILE A 33 22.28 41.72 0.10
CA ILE A 33 21.81 40.44 0.68
C ILE A 33 21.55 40.57 2.21
N LEU A 34 22.06 41.61 2.86
CA LEU A 34 21.85 41.86 4.30
C LEU A 34 20.70 42.82 4.64
N ILE A 35 19.99 43.38 3.65
CA ILE A 35 18.83 44.29 3.87
C ILE A 35 17.48 43.66 3.44
N PHE A 36 17.47 42.44 2.89
CA PHE A 36 16.23 41.70 2.58
C PHE A 36 15.93 40.54 3.56
N ASN A 37 16.47 40.61 4.78
CA ASN A 37 16.22 39.60 5.83
C ASN A 37 15.71 40.21 7.14
N THR A 38 14.98 41.33 7.07
CA THR A 38 13.91 41.55 8.03
C THR A 38 12.70 40.82 7.46
N GLY A 39 12.57 39.54 7.83
CA GLY A 39 11.28 38.88 7.77
C GLY A 39 10.31 39.79 8.52
N VAL A 40 9.49 40.50 7.76
CA VAL A 40 8.22 40.94 8.29
C VAL A 40 7.50 39.62 8.52
N GLU A 41 7.56 39.14 9.76
CA GLU A 41 6.47 38.32 10.28
C GLU A 41 5.23 39.20 10.12
N VAL A 42 4.61 39.07 8.94
CA VAL A 42 3.20 39.32 8.83
C VAL A 42 2.60 38.25 9.73
N PHE A 43 2.48 38.58 11.01
CA PHE A 43 1.39 38.04 11.80
C PHE A 43 0.15 38.50 11.05
N ALA A 44 -0.27 37.68 10.08
CA ALA A 44 -1.67 37.55 9.79
C ALA A 44 -2.25 37.23 11.16
N VAL A 45 -2.89 38.24 11.75
CA VAL A 45 -3.82 38.01 12.85
C VAL A 45 -4.74 36.92 12.32
N SER A 46 -4.61 35.71 12.84
CA SER A 46 -5.53 34.65 12.49
C SER A 46 -6.91 35.16 12.88
N GLU A 47 -7.73 35.54 11.91
CA GLU A 47 -9.16 35.42 12.09
C GLU A 47 -9.35 33.97 12.54
N GLY A 48 -9.86 33.77 13.75
CA GLY A 48 -10.03 32.43 14.28
C GLY A 48 -10.86 31.63 13.28
N ASN A 49 -10.36 30.45 12.89
CA ASN A 49 -11.10 29.57 11.99
C ASN A 49 -12.51 29.35 12.56
N ASN A 50 -13.53 29.41 11.70
CA ASN A 50 -14.87 28.99 12.11
C ASN A 50 -14.82 27.48 12.36
N ILE A 51 -15.23 27.03 13.53
CA ILE A 51 -15.19 25.62 13.95
C ILE A 51 -16.58 25.11 14.28
N GLU A 52 -16.79 23.81 14.10
CA GLU A 52 -18.00 23.12 14.58
C GLU A 52 -18.09 23.20 16.11
N THR A 53 -19.29 23.37 16.65
CA THR A 53 -19.52 23.45 18.09
C THR A 53 -19.48 22.09 18.78
N THR A 54 -19.69 21.02 18.02
CA THR A 54 -19.63 19.64 18.51
C THR A 54 -18.19 19.13 18.48
N GLU A 55 -17.77 18.47 19.56
CA GLU A 55 -16.49 17.77 19.60
C GLU A 55 -16.62 16.42 18.86
N SER A 56 -15.65 16.13 17.99
CA SER A 56 -15.43 14.84 17.36
C SER A 56 -14.26 14.11 18.01
N ILE A 57 -14.17 12.81 17.78
CA ILE A 57 -13.16 11.92 18.36
C ILE A 57 -12.44 11.18 17.23
N LYS A 58 -11.16 10.86 17.42
CA LYS A 58 -10.42 9.86 16.63
C LYS A 58 -9.57 9.01 17.56
N THR A 59 -9.55 7.70 17.35
CA THR A 59 -8.82 6.74 18.18
C THR A 59 -7.76 6.01 17.36
N TYR A 60 -6.53 6.00 17.88
CA TYR A 60 -5.39 5.28 17.33
C TYR A 60 -5.06 4.11 18.25
N SER A 61 -5.27 2.88 17.79
CA SER A 61 -5.09 1.67 18.61
C SER A 61 -3.94 0.81 18.11
N LEU A 62 -3.29 0.14 19.04
CA LEU A 62 -2.33 -0.91 18.74
C LEU A 62 -3.07 -2.16 18.20
N SER A 63 -2.50 -2.85 17.21
CA SER A 63 -3.18 -3.98 16.57
C SER A 63 -2.86 -5.35 17.18
N ASN A 64 -1.70 -5.50 17.83
CA ASN A 64 -1.24 -6.76 18.41
C ASN A 64 -0.41 -6.49 19.68
N ASP A 65 -0.33 -7.48 20.55
CA ASP A 65 0.59 -7.47 21.71
C ASP A 65 2.04 -7.30 21.25
N ILE A 66 2.81 -6.49 21.98
CA ILE A 66 4.24 -6.28 21.76
C ILE A 66 5.02 -6.71 22.99
N SER A 67 5.82 -7.75 22.84
CA SER A 67 6.61 -8.34 23.92
C SER A 67 8.07 -7.91 23.84
N PHE A 68 8.62 -7.53 24.99
CA PHE A 68 10.01 -7.15 25.19
C PHE A 68 10.65 -8.04 26.27
N ASN A 69 11.96 -8.27 26.11
CA ASN A 69 12.80 -8.94 27.10
C ASN A 69 13.95 -8.01 27.50
N GLY A 70 14.26 -7.99 28.80
CA GLY A 70 15.31 -7.19 29.41
C GLY A 70 14.79 -6.01 30.24
N THR A 71 15.73 -5.34 30.89
CA THR A 71 15.50 -4.21 31.81
C THR A 71 14.91 -2.98 31.13
N PHE A 72 15.26 -2.72 29.87
CA PHE A 72 14.85 -1.53 29.13
C PHE A 72 14.03 -1.93 27.92
N SER A 73 12.84 -1.37 27.79
CA SER A 73 11.95 -1.59 26.66
C SER A 73 11.47 -0.26 26.11
N SER A 74 11.31 -0.15 24.81
CA SER A 74 10.73 1.03 24.19
C SER A 74 9.91 0.68 22.96
N HIS A 75 8.77 1.34 22.80
CA HIS A 75 7.94 1.24 21.61
C HIS A 75 7.42 2.63 21.21
N SER A 76 7.25 2.85 19.92
CA SER A 76 6.71 4.09 19.37
C SER A 76 5.39 3.82 18.67
N ILE A 77 4.37 4.59 19.01
CA ILE A 77 3.05 4.61 18.37
C ILE A 77 2.91 5.97 17.69
N TYR A 78 2.54 5.96 16.41
CA TYR A 78 2.33 7.19 15.65
C TYR A 78 0.85 7.54 15.60
N PHE A 79 0.53 8.81 15.80
CA PHE A 79 -0.83 9.36 15.66
C PHE A 79 -0.79 10.66 14.87
N ASN A 80 -1.83 10.96 14.11
CA ASN A 80 -1.87 12.10 13.21
C ASN A 80 -2.89 13.14 13.70
N VAL A 81 -2.54 14.42 13.67
CA VAL A 81 -3.50 15.50 13.89
C VAL A 81 -3.80 16.17 12.56
N ASP A 82 -5.05 16.08 12.13
CA ASP A 82 -5.47 16.63 10.84
C ASP A 82 -5.37 18.17 10.84
N LYS A 83 -5.06 18.75 9.68
CA LYS A 83 -5.04 20.21 9.51
C LYS A 83 -6.44 20.83 9.66
N TRP A 84 -7.48 20.01 9.52
CA TRP A 84 -8.88 20.41 9.69
C TRP A 84 -9.39 20.33 11.13
N TRP A 85 -8.52 20.06 12.09
CA TRP A 85 -8.87 19.99 13.51
C TRP A 85 -8.41 21.23 14.26
N GLU A 86 -9.26 21.70 15.16
CA GLU A 86 -8.98 22.76 16.10
C GLU A 86 -9.27 22.30 17.54
N ASN A 87 -8.69 23.01 18.51
CA ASN A 87 -8.84 22.69 19.94
C ASN A 87 -8.53 21.23 20.34
N THR A 88 -7.62 20.58 19.60
CA THR A 88 -7.27 19.18 19.80
C THR A 88 -6.73 18.91 21.21
N LYS A 89 -7.29 17.88 21.86
CA LYS A 89 -6.85 17.28 23.12
C LYS A 89 -6.52 15.82 22.84
N ALA A 90 -5.52 15.26 23.50
CA ALA A 90 -5.17 13.85 23.35
C ALA A 90 -4.93 13.17 24.70
N GLU A 91 -5.43 11.94 24.84
CA GLU A 91 -5.23 11.08 25.99
C GLU A 91 -4.67 9.74 25.52
N VAL A 92 -3.65 9.24 26.22
CA VAL A 92 -3.08 7.92 25.99
C VAL A 92 -3.54 6.97 27.09
N GLN A 93 -3.97 5.78 26.68
CA GLN A 93 -4.20 4.63 27.54
C GLN A 93 -3.21 3.52 27.16
N VAL A 94 -2.33 3.13 28.09
CA VAL A 94 -1.39 2.02 27.91
C VAL A 94 -1.86 0.83 28.74
N ASN A 95 -2.17 -0.27 28.07
CA ASN A 95 -2.46 -1.55 28.70
C ASN A 95 -1.18 -2.40 28.64
N PHE A 96 -0.75 -2.97 29.76
CA PHE A 96 0.53 -3.68 29.82
C PHE A 96 0.56 -4.82 30.85
N SER A 97 1.51 -5.74 30.67
CA SER A 97 1.84 -6.81 31.62
C SER A 97 3.34 -6.80 31.91
N ILE A 98 3.71 -7.16 33.14
CA ILE A 98 5.10 -7.27 33.60
C ILE A 98 5.31 -8.60 34.31
N ASN A 99 6.55 -9.08 34.30
CA ASN A 99 6.92 -10.33 34.97
C ASN A 99 6.71 -10.32 36.49
N GLN A 100 6.55 -11.52 37.06
CA GLN A 100 6.29 -11.73 38.48
C GLN A 100 7.50 -11.47 39.38
N LEU A 101 8.70 -11.33 38.80
CA LEU A 101 9.96 -11.18 39.52
C LEU A 101 10.33 -9.72 39.78
N ILE A 102 9.47 -8.76 39.43
CA ILE A 102 9.70 -7.34 39.69
C ILE A 102 9.81 -7.09 41.21
N ASP A 103 10.91 -6.45 41.62
CA ASP A 103 11.14 -6.09 43.01
C ASP A 103 10.41 -4.78 43.35
N ASN A 104 9.34 -4.89 44.14
CA ASN A 104 8.51 -3.77 44.57
C ASN A 104 9.25 -2.74 45.44
N SER A 105 10.43 -3.09 45.98
CA SER A 105 11.28 -2.15 46.73
C SER A 105 12.12 -1.23 45.80
N LYS A 106 12.14 -1.51 44.50
CA LYS A 106 12.91 -0.77 43.48
C LYS A 106 12.01 0.08 42.59
N ASN A 107 12.64 1.04 41.92
CA ASN A 107 11.95 1.90 40.97
C ASN A 107 11.92 1.23 39.59
N SER A 108 10.89 0.41 39.35
CA SER A 108 10.44 0.11 37.99
C SER A 108 9.44 1.19 37.55
N TYR A 109 9.49 1.64 36.30
CA TYR A 109 8.64 2.72 35.82
C TYR A 109 8.34 2.64 34.33
N ILE A 110 7.25 3.29 33.93
CA ILE A 110 6.95 3.64 32.53
C ILE A 110 7.10 5.14 32.38
N LYS A 111 7.77 5.59 31.31
CA LYS A 111 7.94 6.97 30.87
C LYS A 111 7.27 7.13 29.51
N LEU A 112 6.52 8.22 29.34
CA LEU A 112 5.88 8.57 28.09
C LEU A 112 6.48 9.86 27.56
N SER A 113 6.78 9.89 26.27
CA SER A 113 7.22 11.09 25.56
C SER A 113 6.47 11.26 24.26
N VAL A 114 6.27 12.52 23.83
CA VAL A 114 5.71 12.85 22.52
C VAL A 114 6.74 13.66 21.75
N ASN A 115 7.04 13.26 20.51
CA ASN A 115 8.01 13.91 19.65
C ASN A 115 9.37 14.13 20.36
N GLY A 116 9.81 13.11 21.11
CA GLY A 116 11.03 13.13 21.91
C GLY A 116 10.98 13.94 23.22
N THR A 117 9.86 14.60 23.55
CA THR A 117 9.71 15.38 24.78
C THR A 117 8.96 14.57 25.86
N PRO A 118 9.59 14.21 26.98
CA PRO A 118 8.92 13.51 28.09
C PRO A 118 7.85 14.38 28.73
N PHE A 119 6.68 13.81 29.03
CA PHE A 119 5.59 14.52 29.69
C PHE A 119 4.97 13.76 30.87
N TYR A 120 5.20 12.45 30.97
CA TYR A 120 4.60 11.63 32.01
C TYR A 120 5.53 10.49 32.44
N SER A 121 5.50 10.13 33.73
CA SER A 121 6.18 8.95 34.26
C SER A 121 5.43 8.38 35.46
N GLN A 122 5.33 7.06 35.55
CA GLN A 122 4.68 6.37 36.67
C GLN A 122 5.47 5.13 37.07
N LYS A 123 5.61 4.91 38.38
CA LYS A 123 6.16 3.66 38.91
C LYS A 123 5.21 2.49 38.64
N VAL A 124 5.77 1.34 38.29
CA VAL A 124 5.02 0.10 38.02
C VAL A 124 5.50 -1.04 38.93
N TYR A 125 4.59 -1.95 39.27
CA TYR A 125 4.84 -3.10 40.13
C TYR A 125 3.94 -4.26 39.71
N TYR A 126 4.37 -5.50 39.97
CA TYR A 126 3.57 -6.67 39.61
C TYR A 126 2.32 -6.75 40.51
N ARG A 127 1.18 -7.08 39.91
CA ARG A 127 -0.13 -7.21 40.58
C ARG A 127 -0.70 -8.60 40.31
N ALA A 128 -0.77 -9.44 41.33
CA ALA A 128 -1.23 -10.82 41.20
C ALA A 128 -2.74 -10.94 40.89
N ASP A 129 -3.50 -9.90 41.22
CA ASP A 129 -4.94 -9.76 40.98
C ASP A 129 -5.29 -9.20 39.59
N SER A 130 -4.30 -8.68 38.84
CA SER A 130 -4.50 -8.03 37.54
C SER A 130 -3.28 -8.25 36.65
N GLU A 131 -3.30 -9.33 35.86
CA GLU A 131 -2.21 -9.65 34.92
C GLU A 131 -2.02 -8.55 33.87
N VAL A 132 -3.10 -7.93 33.41
CA VAL A 132 -3.09 -6.72 32.57
C VAL A 132 -3.36 -5.53 33.46
N GLN A 133 -2.44 -4.57 33.45
CA GLN A 133 -2.52 -3.30 34.16
C GLN A 133 -2.74 -2.16 33.17
N GLN A 134 -3.36 -1.08 33.62
CA GLN A 134 -3.68 0.08 32.80
C GLN A 134 -3.06 1.35 33.38
N LEU A 135 -2.55 2.18 32.47
CA LEU A 135 -2.05 3.52 32.70
C LEU A 135 -2.82 4.49 31.79
N THR A 136 -3.21 5.66 32.30
CA THR A 136 -3.81 6.74 31.49
C THR A 136 -3.10 8.06 31.76
N ALA A 137 -2.82 8.83 30.70
CA ALA A 137 -2.22 10.16 30.82
C ALA A 137 -2.72 11.11 29.72
N SER A 138 -2.95 12.38 30.06
CA SER A 138 -3.27 13.43 29.09
C SER A 138 -1.98 14.00 28.47
N ILE A 139 -1.94 14.12 27.15
CA ILE A 139 -0.82 14.72 26.41
C ILE A 139 -0.96 16.24 26.47
N PRO A 140 0.07 16.99 26.91
CA PRO A 140 0.05 18.45 26.92
C PRO A 140 -0.17 19.03 25.52
N LYS A 141 -1.05 20.02 25.40
CA LYS A 141 -1.48 20.59 24.10
C LYS A 141 -0.31 21.14 23.29
N GLU A 142 0.67 21.72 23.95
CA GLU A 142 1.89 22.28 23.36
C GLU A 142 2.81 21.24 22.68
N LEU A 143 2.64 19.95 23.01
CA LEU A 143 3.41 18.86 22.40
C LEU A 143 2.70 18.24 21.18
N ILE A 144 1.41 18.54 21.01
CA ILE A 144 0.58 18.07 19.90
C ILE A 144 0.80 19.00 18.71
N LYS A 145 1.29 18.44 17.59
CA LYS A 145 1.54 19.18 16.35
C LYS A 145 0.61 18.67 15.26
N THR A 146 0.16 19.57 14.39
CA THR A 146 -0.50 19.19 13.12
C THR A 146 0.43 18.27 12.32
N GLY A 147 -0.13 17.22 11.73
CA GLY A 147 0.62 16.14 11.11
C GLY A 147 0.93 14.99 12.07
N SER A 148 1.87 14.14 11.66
CA SER A 148 2.25 12.94 12.40
C SER A 148 3.05 13.29 13.66
N SER A 149 2.65 12.70 14.78
CA SER A 149 3.34 12.78 16.07
C SER A 149 3.70 11.38 16.56
N GLU A 150 4.89 11.26 17.16
CA GLU A 150 5.36 10.02 17.77
C GLU A 150 5.06 10.03 19.27
N LEU A 151 4.25 9.10 19.76
CA LEU A 151 4.19 8.74 21.18
C LEU A 151 5.18 7.61 21.44
N LYS A 152 6.16 7.83 22.29
CA LYS A 152 7.11 6.80 22.72
C LYS A 152 6.83 6.35 24.15
N ILE A 153 6.62 5.05 24.31
CA ILE A 153 6.43 4.35 25.58
C ILE A 153 7.78 3.69 25.95
N GLU A 154 8.35 4.07 27.07
CA GLU A 154 9.60 3.49 27.59
C GLU A 154 9.35 2.84 28.95
N ALA A 155 9.77 1.59 29.12
CA ALA A 155 9.67 0.89 30.39
C ALA A 155 11.07 0.55 30.92
N TYR A 156 11.24 0.71 32.23
CA TYR A 156 12.40 0.29 32.98
C TYR A 156 11.96 -0.67 34.09
N LEU A 157 12.48 -1.89 34.08
CA LEU A 157 12.05 -2.98 34.95
C LEU A 157 13.19 -3.53 35.79
N ARG A 158 13.00 -3.60 37.11
CA ARG A 158 13.98 -4.10 38.09
C ARG A 158 13.48 -5.35 38.79
N SER A 159 14.30 -6.40 38.75
CA SER A 159 14.02 -7.70 39.38
C SER A 159 15.06 -8.09 40.45
N SER A 160 16.14 -7.33 40.60
CA SER A 160 17.19 -7.60 41.58
C SER A 160 17.90 -6.32 42.07
N GLU A 161 18.70 -6.48 43.13
CA GLU A 161 19.51 -5.40 43.73
C GLU A 161 20.55 -4.85 42.75
N ASP A 162 21.15 -5.71 41.94
CA ASP A 162 22.20 -5.36 40.99
C ASP A 162 21.59 -5.13 39.59
N PRO A 163 21.58 -3.88 39.07
CA PRO A 163 21.08 -3.58 37.73
C PRO A 163 21.71 -4.46 36.65
N CYS A 164 22.95 -4.90 36.86
CA CYS A 164 23.73 -5.68 35.89
C CYS A 164 23.24 -7.14 35.79
N VAL A 165 22.62 -7.66 36.85
CA VAL A 165 21.97 -8.99 36.84
C VAL A 165 20.64 -8.92 36.10
N ASP A 166 19.90 -7.81 36.22
CA ASP A 166 18.62 -7.62 35.52
C ASP A 166 18.78 -7.57 34.00
N ASP A 167 19.90 -7.05 33.49
CA ASP A 167 20.14 -6.91 32.05
C ASP A 167 20.36 -8.23 31.29
N VAL A 168 20.84 -9.25 31.99
CA VAL A 168 21.03 -10.60 31.44
C VAL A 168 19.93 -11.57 31.87
N ASN A 169 18.96 -11.09 32.66
CA ASN A 169 17.86 -11.91 33.15
C ASN A 169 16.79 -12.07 32.07
N SER A 170 16.76 -13.23 31.41
CA SER A 170 15.76 -13.57 30.41
C SER A 170 14.33 -13.68 30.95
N ALA A 171 14.15 -13.73 32.28
CA ALA A 171 12.82 -13.71 32.91
C ALA A 171 12.27 -12.29 33.11
N ASN A 172 13.08 -11.25 32.84
CA ASN A 172 12.62 -9.87 32.90
C ASN A 172 11.92 -9.51 31.59
N TRP A 173 10.59 -9.59 31.56
CA TRP A 173 9.77 -9.27 30.38
C TRP A 173 8.73 -8.19 30.65
N PHE A 174 8.35 -7.47 29.58
CA PHE A 174 7.31 -6.45 29.50
C PHE A 174 6.47 -6.70 28.26
N VAL A 175 5.15 -6.62 28.36
CA VAL A 175 4.25 -6.73 27.20
C VAL A 175 3.33 -5.52 27.15
N ILE A 176 3.33 -4.79 26.04
CA ILE A 176 2.30 -3.80 25.72
C ILE A 176 1.15 -4.56 25.06
N LYS A 177 -0.07 -4.41 25.58
CA LYS A 177 -1.26 -5.11 25.10
C LYS A 177 -1.96 -4.35 23.98
N ASP A 178 -2.54 -5.10 23.03
CA ASP A 178 -3.29 -4.60 21.87
C ASP A 178 -4.40 -3.57 22.20
N GLY A 179 -4.99 -3.59 23.40
CA GLY A 179 -5.93 -2.55 23.86
C GLY A 179 -5.33 -1.16 24.15
N THR A 180 -4.02 -0.98 23.99
CA THR A 180 -3.33 0.33 24.11
C THR A 180 -3.78 1.28 23.01
N ASN A 181 -4.16 2.51 23.36
CA ASN A 181 -4.67 3.48 22.40
C ASN A 181 -4.37 4.94 22.75
N ILE A 182 -4.50 5.81 21.74
CA ILE A 182 -4.47 7.27 21.85
C ILE A 182 -5.81 7.79 21.35
N LYS A 183 -6.55 8.48 22.23
CA LYS A 183 -7.82 9.11 21.90
C LYS A 183 -7.62 10.61 21.75
N THR A 184 -7.93 11.14 20.57
CA THR A 184 -7.92 12.58 20.30
C THR A 184 -9.34 13.12 20.23
N THR A 185 -9.61 14.24 20.89
CA THR A 185 -10.88 14.98 20.83
C THR A 185 -10.64 16.36 20.24
N PHE A 186 -11.45 16.80 19.29
CA PHE A 186 -11.23 18.03 18.52
C PHE A 186 -12.53 18.63 17.99
N ASN A 187 -12.48 19.86 17.51
CA ASN A 187 -13.55 20.46 16.70
C ASN A 187 -13.10 20.52 15.23
N ASN A 188 -13.97 20.17 14.29
CA ASN A 188 -13.66 20.32 12.88
C ASN A 188 -13.71 21.80 12.46
N ILE A 189 -12.78 22.22 11.62
CA ILE A 189 -12.82 23.52 10.93
C ILE A 189 -13.93 23.49 9.87
N ILE A 190 -14.76 24.51 9.82
CA ILE A 190 -15.84 24.61 8.83
C ILE A 190 -15.25 24.92 7.44
N SER A 191 -15.65 24.14 6.43
CA SER A 191 -15.21 24.34 5.06
C SER A 191 -15.80 25.60 4.41
N ASP A 192 -14.95 26.38 3.75
CA ASP A 192 -15.30 27.57 2.96
C ASP A 192 -15.72 27.25 1.51
N ASN A 193 -16.12 26.00 1.22
CA ASN A 193 -16.51 25.51 -0.11
C ASN A 193 -15.42 25.51 -1.18
N LYS A 194 -14.14 25.75 -0.83
CA LYS A 194 -13.07 25.76 -1.83
C LYS A 194 -12.83 24.37 -2.38
N ILE A 195 -12.72 24.25 -3.70
CA ILE A 195 -12.41 22.97 -4.35
C ILE A 195 -11.01 22.48 -3.93
N SER A 196 -10.07 23.40 -3.66
CA SER A 196 -8.74 23.09 -3.15
C SER A 196 -8.69 22.32 -1.84
N ASP A 197 -9.80 22.30 -1.09
CA ASP A 197 -9.90 21.60 0.18
C ASP A 197 -10.35 20.14 0.00
N PHE A 198 -10.83 19.76 -1.19
CA PHE A 198 -11.24 18.39 -1.50
C PHE A 198 -10.11 17.38 -1.20
N PRO A 199 -10.38 16.28 -0.47
CA PRO A 199 -11.70 15.70 -0.20
C PRO A 199 -12.45 16.26 1.02
N TYR A 200 -11.92 17.22 1.77
CA TYR A 200 -12.64 17.83 2.89
C TYR A 200 -13.78 18.74 2.39
N PRO A 201 -14.98 18.72 2.99
CA PRO A 201 -15.43 17.96 4.16
C PRO A 201 -16.16 16.64 3.80
N PHE A 202 -16.08 16.17 2.55
CA PHE A 202 -16.73 14.93 2.09
C PHE A 202 -16.12 13.70 2.75
N LEU A 203 -14.82 13.72 3.04
CA LEU A 203 -14.15 12.78 3.92
C LEU A 203 -13.67 13.52 5.17
N LYS A 204 -14.04 13.03 6.35
CA LYS A 204 -13.68 13.60 7.65
C LYS A 204 -12.91 12.57 8.46
N ASN A 205 -11.73 12.95 8.94
CA ASN A 205 -10.88 12.06 9.68
C ASN A 205 -11.38 12.04 11.13
N GLN A 206 -12.35 11.17 11.41
CA GLN A 206 -12.96 11.02 12.73
C GLN A 206 -13.49 9.60 12.88
N ASP A 207 -13.69 9.17 14.12
CA ASP A 207 -14.40 7.92 14.40
C ASP A 207 -15.88 8.14 14.12
N ASN A 208 -16.46 7.31 13.23
CA ASN A 208 -17.87 7.38 12.90
C ASN A 208 -18.62 6.30 13.71
N ASP A 209 -19.47 6.76 14.62
CA ASP A 209 -20.30 5.90 15.48
C ASP A 209 -21.76 5.82 14.98
N SER A 210 -22.05 6.42 13.82
CA SER A 210 -23.38 6.39 13.20
C SER A 210 -23.50 5.23 12.22
N ASP A 211 -24.68 4.60 12.18
CA ASP A 211 -25.04 3.63 11.13
C ASP A 211 -25.28 4.29 9.76
N LEU A 212 -25.40 5.62 9.71
CA LEU A 212 -25.69 6.37 8.49
C LEU A 212 -24.46 6.56 7.59
N GLU A 213 -24.71 6.75 6.31
CA GLU A 213 -23.69 7.17 5.33
C GLU A 213 -23.19 8.60 5.61
N ASP A 214 -21.87 8.76 5.58
CA ASP A 214 -21.20 10.07 5.65
C ASP A 214 -21.23 10.79 4.29
N LEU A 215 -21.16 10.00 3.22
CA LEU A 215 -21.07 10.47 1.84
C LEU A 215 -21.95 9.63 0.91
N LEU A 216 -22.84 10.31 0.17
CA LEU A 216 -23.61 9.70 -0.91
C LEU A 216 -23.15 10.23 -2.26
N ILE A 217 -22.77 9.34 -3.16
CA ILE A 217 -22.60 9.64 -4.59
C ILE A 217 -23.93 9.35 -5.27
N VAL A 218 -24.50 10.36 -5.92
CA VAL A 218 -25.84 10.32 -6.53
C VAL A 218 -25.71 10.46 -8.04
N ILE A 219 -26.28 9.52 -8.79
CA ILE A 219 -26.32 9.54 -10.26
C ILE A 219 -27.78 9.52 -10.77
N PRO A 220 -28.05 9.84 -12.04
CA PRO A 220 -29.41 9.88 -12.57
C PRO A 220 -30.08 8.50 -12.57
N ASP A 221 -31.42 8.45 -12.60
CA ASP A 221 -32.14 7.17 -12.71
C ASP A 221 -31.92 6.49 -14.05
N ASP A 222 -31.79 7.29 -15.12
CA ASP A 222 -31.51 6.92 -16.50
C ASP A 222 -30.03 7.12 -16.86
N TYR A 223 -29.14 6.77 -15.92
CA TYR A 223 -27.70 6.93 -16.08
C TYR A 223 -27.16 6.25 -17.35
N THR A 224 -26.12 6.85 -17.89
CA THR A 224 -25.28 6.31 -18.96
C THR A 224 -24.12 5.48 -18.39
N ASP A 225 -23.53 4.64 -19.25
CA ASP A 225 -22.30 3.89 -18.94
C ASP A 225 -21.18 4.80 -18.41
N SER A 226 -21.06 6.01 -18.97
CA SER A 226 -20.06 7.01 -18.56
C SER A 226 -20.35 7.64 -17.20
N GLU A 227 -21.61 7.89 -16.85
CA GLU A 227 -21.98 8.41 -15.51
C GLU A 227 -21.71 7.38 -14.41
N LEU A 228 -22.04 6.11 -14.65
CA LEU A 228 -21.72 5.03 -13.72
C LEU A 228 -20.20 4.81 -13.62
N SER A 229 -19.48 4.86 -14.75
CA SER A 229 -18.02 4.81 -14.77
C SER A 229 -17.40 5.95 -13.97
N ALA A 230 -17.89 7.18 -14.14
CA ALA A 230 -17.41 8.35 -13.43
C ALA A 230 -17.61 8.23 -11.91
N ALA A 231 -18.78 7.74 -11.48
CA ALA A 231 -19.06 7.48 -10.08
C ALA A 231 -18.11 6.44 -9.48
N TYR A 232 -17.83 5.35 -10.20
CA TYR A 232 -16.91 4.31 -9.73
C TYR A 232 -15.44 4.76 -9.74
N ILE A 233 -15.02 5.57 -10.72
CA ILE A 233 -13.68 6.19 -10.74
C ILE A 233 -13.53 7.13 -9.54
N LEU A 234 -14.50 8.00 -9.28
CA LEU A 234 -14.46 8.89 -8.12
C LEU A 234 -14.46 8.09 -6.81
N ASN A 235 -15.31 7.08 -6.69
CA ASN A 235 -15.37 6.22 -5.51
C ASN A 235 -14.03 5.47 -5.29
N SER A 236 -13.36 5.04 -6.37
CA SER A 236 -12.04 4.41 -6.27
C SER A 236 -11.00 5.35 -5.64
N TYR A 237 -10.99 6.62 -6.06
CA TYR A 237 -10.12 7.66 -5.50
C TYR A 237 -10.47 7.95 -4.04
N LEU A 238 -11.76 8.12 -3.72
CA LEU A 238 -12.21 8.38 -2.36
C LEU A 238 -11.88 7.22 -1.41
N GLN A 239 -12.10 5.98 -1.85
CA GLN A 239 -11.85 4.78 -1.03
C GLN A 239 -10.36 4.54 -0.75
N ARG A 240 -9.48 4.93 -1.67
CA ARG A 240 -8.03 4.97 -1.42
C ARG A 240 -7.68 5.91 -0.26
N LEU A 241 -8.24 7.11 -0.27
CA LEU A 241 -8.04 8.04 0.84
C LEU A 241 -8.68 7.51 2.14
N ASN A 242 -9.80 6.79 1.99
CA ASN A 242 -10.64 6.33 3.08
C ASN A 242 -10.00 5.30 4.04
N ASP A 243 -8.85 4.71 3.71
CA ASP A 243 -8.07 3.93 4.68
C ASP A 243 -7.66 4.77 5.90
N THR A 244 -7.48 6.08 5.70
CA THR A 244 -7.22 7.04 6.79
C THR A 244 -8.52 7.53 7.43
N TYR A 245 -9.50 7.94 6.60
CA TYR A 245 -10.70 8.64 7.06
C TYR A 245 -11.78 7.71 7.66
N LYS A 246 -11.94 6.50 7.13
CA LYS A 246 -12.94 5.49 7.55
C LYS A 246 -14.40 5.96 7.48
N ASN A 247 -14.73 6.78 6.47
CA ASN A 247 -16.08 7.20 6.16
C ASN A 247 -16.90 6.11 5.47
N LYS A 248 -18.22 6.11 5.72
CA LYS A 248 -19.20 5.29 5.02
C LYS A 248 -19.62 6.00 3.73
N ILE A 249 -19.12 5.50 2.60
CA ILE A 249 -19.40 6.01 1.26
C ILE A 249 -20.34 5.03 0.55
N SER A 250 -21.46 5.54 0.04
CA SER A 250 -22.40 4.73 -0.76
C SER A 250 -22.77 5.42 -2.08
N ILE A 251 -23.25 4.63 -3.04
CA ILE A 251 -23.69 5.11 -4.35
C ILE A 251 -25.18 4.81 -4.53
N THR A 252 -25.96 5.79 -5.01
CA THR A 252 -27.41 5.61 -5.22
C THR A 252 -27.89 6.32 -6.47
N LYS A 253 -29.02 5.86 -7.02
CA LYS A 253 -29.76 6.61 -8.03
C LYS A 253 -30.51 7.78 -7.40
N TYR A 254 -30.77 8.80 -8.21
CA TYR A 254 -31.44 10.01 -7.81
C TYR A 254 -32.87 9.79 -7.29
N GLY A 255 -33.64 8.87 -7.89
CA GLY A 255 -34.98 8.53 -7.42
C GLY A 255 -35.01 7.88 -6.03
N ASP A 256 -33.91 7.22 -5.63
CA ASP A 256 -33.75 6.59 -4.32
C ASP A 256 -33.00 7.50 -3.31
N PHE A 257 -32.57 8.69 -3.73
CA PHE A 257 -31.77 9.61 -2.93
C PHE A 257 -32.53 10.10 -1.69
N GLN A 258 -31.99 9.81 -0.52
CA GLN A 258 -32.54 10.27 0.76
C GLN A 258 -31.90 11.59 1.19
N LYS A 259 -32.73 12.64 1.29
CA LYS A 259 -32.34 13.99 1.72
C LYS A 259 -32.11 14.01 3.22
N ARG A 260 -30.85 13.88 3.66
CA ARG A 260 -30.47 13.77 5.07
C ARG A 260 -29.71 14.99 5.56
N GLU A 261 -29.95 15.39 6.81
CA GLU A 261 -29.33 16.58 7.41
C GLU A 261 -27.83 16.42 7.68
N ASN A 262 -27.33 15.20 7.85
CA ASN A 262 -25.95 14.93 8.30
C ASN A 262 -25.09 14.18 7.26
N THR A 263 -25.50 14.19 5.99
CA THR A 263 -24.82 13.43 4.93
C THR A 263 -24.37 14.36 3.81
N ASN A 264 -23.08 14.31 3.47
CA ASN A 264 -22.54 15.00 2.31
C ASN A 264 -22.95 14.29 1.02
N ASN A 265 -23.12 15.05 -0.08
CA ASN A 265 -23.59 14.47 -1.34
C ASN A 265 -22.71 14.91 -2.51
N ILE A 266 -22.44 13.99 -3.44
CA ILE A 266 -21.78 14.30 -4.72
C ILE A 266 -22.70 13.86 -5.84
N PHE A 267 -23.21 14.81 -6.62
CA PHE A 267 -24.08 14.55 -7.76
C PHE A 267 -23.24 14.48 -9.03
N ILE A 268 -23.36 13.40 -9.80
CA ILE A 268 -22.61 13.16 -11.04
C ILE A 268 -23.59 12.90 -12.15
N GLY A 269 -23.60 13.74 -13.20
CA GLY A 269 -24.54 13.56 -14.30
C GLY A 269 -24.49 14.69 -15.32
N LYS A 270 -25.59 14.84 -16.07
CA LYS A 270 -25.80 15.98 -16.97
C LYS A 270 -26.41 17.16 -16.21
N PHE A 271 -26.36 18.35 -16.81
CA PHE A 271 -26.91 19.56 -16.22
C PHE A 271 -28.40 19.45 -15.85
N ASN A 272 -29.17 18.68 -16.62
CA ASN A 272 -30.61 18.51 -16.42
C ASN A 272 -30.97 17.27 -15.60
N SER A 273 -29.98 16.52 -15.11
CA SER A 273 -30.21 15.27 -14.38
C SER A 273 -30.74 15.48 -12.97
N PHE A 274 -30.49 16.65 -12.36
CA PHE A 274 -30.81 16.94 -10.95
C PHE A 274 -31.59 18.26 -10.80
N PRO A 275 -32.87 18.30 -11.26
CA PRO A 275 -33.62 19.54 -11.41
C PRO A 275 -33.92 20.30 -10.10
N ASN A 276 -33.85 19.63 -8.94
CA ASN A 276 -34.10 20.27 -7.65
C ASN A 276 -32.82 20.65 -6.89
N GLU A 277 -31.67 20.22 -7.39
CA GLU A 277 -30.37 20.35 -6.74
C GLU A 277 -29.53 21.41 -7.41
N TYR A 278 -29.71 21.60 -8.72
CA TYR A 278 -28.99 22.59 -9.51
C TYR A 278 -29.92 23.21 -10.56
N THR A 279 -30.06 24.54 -10.50
CA THR A 279 -30.98 25.32 -11.33
C THR A 279 -30.23 26.48 -12.01
N GLU A 280 -29.14 26.21 -12.70
CA GLU A 280 -28.60 27.19 -13.65
C GLU A 280 -29.07 26.85 -15.07
N GLU A 281 -29.71 27.84 -15.71
CA GLU A 281 -30.21 27.70 -17.06
C GLU A 281 -29.04 27.63 -18.06
N ASN A 282 -28.95 26.49 -18.74
CA ASN A 282 -28.45 26.42 -20.11
C ASN A 282 -26.94 26.68 -20.29
N ASN A 283 -26.07 25.85 -19.70
CA ASN A 283 -24.72 25.70 -20.24
C ASN A 283 -24.77 24.74 -21.44
N GLN A 284 -24.84 25.30 -22.66
CA GLN A 284 -24.46 24.60 -23.90
C GLN A 284 -22.93 24.35 -24.00
N SER A 285 -22.20 24.49 -22.89
CA SER A 285 -20.75 24.27 -22.87
C SER A 285 -20.44 22.78 -22.84
N ASP A 286 -19.44 22.37 -23.62
CA ASP A 286 -18.85 21.03 -23.56
C ASP A 286 -17.99 20.85 -22.29
N GLU A 287 -17.75 21.90 -21.51
CA GLU A 287 -16.95 21.85 -20.28
C GLU A 287 -17.69 21.14 -19.15
N CYS A 288 -16.95 20.38 -18.35
CA CYS A 288 -17.47 19.74 -17.14
C CYS A 288 -17.43 20.72 -15.96
N LEU A 289 -18.57 21.00 -15.35
CA LEU A 289 -18.68 21.81 -14.14
C LEU A 289 -18.32 20.99 -12.90
N ILE A 290 -17.50 21.55 -12.03
CA ILE A 290 -17.31 21.13 -10.64
C ILE A 290 -17.75 22.29 -9.75
N LYS A 291 -18.70 22.08 -8.85
CA LYS A 291 -19.19 23.11 -7.93
C LYS A 291 -19.41 22.55 -6.53
N ILE A 292 -18.95 23.23 -5.49
CA ILE A 292 -19.23 22.91 -4.09
C ILE A 292 -20.17 23.96 -3.51
N SER A 293 -21.19 23.52 -2.80
CA SER A 293 -22.11 24.40 -2.08
C SER A 293 -22.51 23.78 -0.74
N ASN A 294 -23.10 24.58 0.14
CA ASN A 294 -23.75 24.04 1.33
C ASN A 294 -24.93 23.13 0.92
N SER A 295 -25.17 22.08 1.68
CA SER A 295 -26.32 21.21 1.47
C SER A 295 -27.62 21.98 1.70
N LEU A 296 -28.56 21.86 0.77
CA LEU A 296 -29.90 22.44 0.89
C LEU A 296 -30.74 21.74 1.98
N TYR A 297 -30.27 20.60 2.47
CA TYR A 297 -30.97 19.71 3.38
C TYR A 297 -30.42 19.75 4.81
N SER A 298 -29.43 20.61 5.08
CA SER A 298 -28.79 20.69 6.39
C SER A 298 -28.74 22.12 6.92
N LYS A 299 -28.89 22.26 8.24
CA LYS A 299 -28.54 23.50 8.96
C LYS A 299 -27.05 23.55 9.32
N ASN A 300 -26.37 22.40 9.32
CA ASN A 300 -24.94 22.35 9.53
C ASN A 300 -24.26 22.80 8.23
N ILE A 301 -23.67 23.99 8.28
CA ILE A 301 -23.00 24.60 7.13
C ILE A 301 -21.79 23.80 6.65
N ASN A 302 -21.27 22.86 7.43
CA ASN A 302 -20.17 21.99 7.04
C ASN A 302 -20.63 20.71 6.30
N ILE A 303 -21.94 20.51 6.14
CA ILE A 303 -22.50 19.47 5.26
C ILE A 303 -22.69 20.08 3.87
N LYS A 304 -22.02 19.49 2.88
CA LYS A 304 -21.85 20.06 1.54
C LYS A 304 -22.43 19.16 0.45
N ASN A 305 -22.76 19.80 -0.65
CA ASN A 305 -23.04 19.16 -1.93
C ASN A 305 -21.91 19.51 -2.91
N MET A 306 -21.44 18.53 -3.67
CA MET A 306 -20.63 18.75 -4.86
C MET A 306 -21.43 18.36 -6.10
N MET A 307 -21.38 19.19 -7.13
CA MET A 307 -21.97 18.93 -8.45
C MET A 307 -20.83 18.68 -9.44
N ILE A 308 -20.87 17.55 -10.14
CA ILE A 308 -20.00 17.21 -11.26
C ILE A 308 -20.89 17.02 -12.49
N LEU A 309 -21.11 18.10 -13.25
CA LEU A 309 -22.11 18.14 -14.30
C LEU A 309 -21.47 18.34 -15.68
N CYS A 310 -21.75 17.42 -16.61
CA CYS A 310 -21.24 17.50 -17.98
C CYS A 310 -22.22 16.87 -18.96
N ASN A 311 -22.45 17.51 -20.12
CA ASN A 311 -23.27 16.92 -21.18
C ASN A 311 -22.49 15.90 -22.03
N ASP A 312 -21.18 16.09 -22.15
CA ASP A 312 -20.27 15.20 -22.88
C ASP A 312 -19.70 14.11 -21.96
N ASN A 313 -19.72 12.88 -22.45
CA ASN A 313 -19.34 11.69 -21.69
C ASN A 313 -17.84 11.65 -21.36
N ASP A 314 -16.97 12.02 -22.30
CA ASP A 314 -15.52 11.97 -22.11
C ASP A 314 -15.07 13.09 -21.15
N ASN A 315 -15.67 14.27 -21.27
CA ASN A 315 -15.42 15.38 -20.36
C ASN A 315 -15.93 15.12 -18.94
N LEU A 316 -16.99 14.32 -18.76
CA LEU A 316 -17.42 13.88 -17.42
C LEU A 316 -16.32 13.05 -16.73
N ILE A 317 -15.73 12.09 -17.46
CA ILE A 317 -14.60 11.28 -16.97
C ILE A 317 -13.39 12.17 -16.64
N ARG A 318 -13.12 13.17 -17.48
CA ARG A 318 -12.05 14.15 -17.22
C ARG A 318 -12.32 14.99 -15.97
N GLY A 319 -13.58 15.36 -15.71
CA GLY A 319 -14.01 16.06 -14.51
C GLY A 319 -13.69 15.30 -13.23
N VAL A 320 -14.07 14.02 -13.16
CA VAL A 320 -13.74 13.18 -11.99
C VAL A 320 -12.24 12.89 -11.89
N LYS A 321 -11.53 12.73 -13.01
CA LYS A 321 -10.05 12.58 -12.98
C LYS A 321 -9.35 13.83 -12.44
N ALA A 322 -9.86 15.03 -12.74
CA ALA A 322 -9.31 16.27 -12.21
C ALA A 322 -9.35 16.33 -10.67
N LEU A 323 -10.44 15.85 -10.06
CA LEU A 323 -10.55 15.72 -8.59
C LEU A 323 -9.54 14.74 -7.99
N GLY A 324 -9.12 13.74 -8.78
CA GLY A 324 -8.08 12.79 -8.39
C GLY A 324 -6.64 13.30 -8.49
N ASN A 325 -6.44 14.51 -9.05
CA ASN A 325 -5.13 15.11 -9.28
C ASN A 325 -4.86 16.22 -8.26
N GLN A 326 -4.07 15.91 -7.23
CA GLN A 326 -3.82 16.82 -6.10
C GLN A 326 -3.13 18.12 -6.52
N GLU A 327 -2.22 18.08 -7.50
CA GLU A 327 -1.55 19.27 -8.03
C GLU A 327 -2.52 20.22 -8.73
N LEU A 328 -3.53 19.68 -9.42
CA LEU A 328 -4.60 20.49 -9.99
C LEU A 328 -5.52 21.03 -8.91
N ILE A 329 -5.98 20.17 -8.00
CA ILE A 329 -6.92 20.55 -6.94
C ILE A 329 -6.36 21.68 -6.08
N PHE A 330 -5.07 21.62 -5.72
CA PHE A 330 -4.39 22.66 -4.96
C PHE A 330 -4.51 24.07 -5.58
N GLN A 331 -4.67 24.17 -6.90
CA GLN A 331 -4.79 25.45 -7.62
C GLN A 331 -6.23 25.99 -7.67
N LEU A 332 -7.24 25.19 -7.30
CA LEU A 332 -8.66 25.53 -7.45
C LEU A 332 -9.22 26.20 -6.19
N SER A 333 -8.83 27.45 -5.94
CA SER A 333 -9.22 28.19 -4.72
C SER A 333 -10.68 28.66 -4.66
N GLY A 334 -11.44 28.50 -5.75
CA GLY A 334 -12.86 28.86 -5.83
C GLY A 334 -13.79 27.70 -5.46
N ASP A 335 -15.08 28.00 -5.32
CA ASP A 335 -16.13 26.98 -5.12
C ASP A 335 -16.60 26.33 -6.42
N THR A 336 -16.22 26.89 -7.57
CA THR A 336 -16.68 26.51 -8.89
C THR A 336 -15.49 26.47 -9.85
N TYR A 337 -15.39 25.41 -10.65
CA TYR A 337 -14.42 25.27 -11.72
C TYR A 337 -15.03 24.59 -12.95
N LYS A 338 -14.63 25.04 -14.15
CA LYS A 338 -15.03 24.42 -15.41
C LYS A 338 -13.83 23.71 -16.01
N VAL A 339 -13.88 22.39 -16.05
CA VAL A 339 -12.87 21.53 -16.65
C VAL A 339 -13.05 21.55 -18.16
N ASN A 340 -12.09 22.14 -18.85
CA ASN A 340 -12.05 22.15 -20.31
C ASN A 340 -11.31 20.92 -20.89
N LYS A 341 -11.47 20.71 -22.19
CA LYS A 341 -10.86 19.59 -22.93
C LYS A 341 -9.33 19.67 -23.05
N ASP A 342 -8.75 20.86 -22.89
CA ASP A 342 -7.31 21.09 -23.06
C ASP A 342 -6.53 20.89 -21.73
N LEU A 343 -7.23 20.84 -20.59
CA LEU A 343 -6.63 20.62 -19.28
C LEU A 343 -6.02 19.22 -19.18
N LYS A 344 -4.77 19.11 -18.74
CA LYS A 344 -4.15 17.81 -18.50
C LYS A 344 -4.52 17.30 -17.11
N VAL A 345 -5.55 16.46 -17.05
CA VAL A 345 -6.09 15.91 -15.79
C VAL A 345 -5.36 14.67 -15.29
N GLU A 346 -4.61 14.02 -16.16
CA GLU A 346 -3.88 12.79 -15.84
C GLU A 346 -2.69 13.04 -14.93
N THR A 347 -2.52 12.19 -13.93
CA THR A 347 -1.33 12.14 -13.07
C THR A 347 -0.22 11.35 -13.75
N VAL A 348 1.02 11.70 -13.42
CA VAL A 348 2.21 11.04 -13.97
C VAL A 348 2.75 10.06 -12.94
N PRO A 349 2.89 8.76 -13.28
CA PRO A 349 3.51 7.78 -12.39
C PRO A 349 4.95 8.14 -12.00
N ASP A 350 5.33 8.01 -10.72
CA ASP A 350 6.75 8.05 -10.33
C ASP A 350 7.40 6.73 -10.78
N THR A 351 8.05 6.77 -11.94
CA THR A 351 8.69 5.62 -12.60
C THR A 351 9.90 5.02 -11.86
N LYS A 352 10.10 5.29 -10.57
CA LYS A 352 11.17 4.66 -9.76
C LYS A 352 10.85 3.19 -9.48
N SER A 353 11.12 2.38 -10.50
CA SER A 353 11.07 0.90 -10.55
C SER A 353 11.16 0.23 -9.16
N GLY A 354 10.03 -0.16 -8.59
CA GLY A 354 9.96 -1.05 -7.42
C GLY A 354 10.61 -0.55 -6.12
N LYS A 355 11.13 0.68 -6.05
CA LYS A 355 11.87 1.21 -4.89
C LYS A 355 10.95 2.04 -4.01
N ILE A 356 10.72 1.55 -2.78
CA ILE A 356 9.85 2.16 -1.79
C ILE A 356 10.72 2.56 -0.59
N THR A 357 10.97 3.87 -0.43
CA THR A 357 11.78 4.37 0.71
C THR A 357 10.97 4.41 2.00
N PHE A 358 11.64 4.40 3.16
CA PHE A 358 10.98 4.57 4.46
C PHE A 358 10.25 5.92 4.52
N ASP A 359 10.80 6.96 3.91
CA ASP A 359 10.11 8.26 3.75
C ASP A 359 8.78 8.11 2.98
N ASN A 360 8.76 7.34 1.88
CA ASN A 360 7.52 7.03 1.16
C ASN A 360 6.52 6.21 1.99
N MET A 361 7.00 5.45 2.98
CA MET A 361 6.16 4.72 3.93
C MET A 361 5.67 5.62 5.08
N GLY A 362 6.02 6.91 5.11
CA GLY A 362 5.70 7.83 6.21
C GLY A 362 6.60 7.66 7.44
N ILE A 363 7.73 6.97 7.30
CA ILE A 363 8.65 6.65 8.37
C ILE A 363 9.83 7.63 8.33
N GLY A 364 9.98 8.40 9.40
CA GLY A 364 11.11 9.29 9.60
C GLY A 364 12.42 8.56 9.91
N GLU A 365 13.41 9.32 10.40
CA GLU A 365 14.65 8.71 10.90
C GLU A 365 14.39 7.94 12.20
N ILE A 366 14.90 6.71 12.30
CA ILE A 366 14.73 5.88 13.49
C ILE A 366 16.00 5.98 14.34
N GLN A 367 15.86 6.54 15.53
CA GLN A 367 16.97 6.67 16.49
C GLN A 367 16.83 5.68 17.65
N LEU A 368 17.84 4.84 17.81
CA LEU A 368 17.97 3.85 18.89
C LEU A 368 19.10 4.29 19.82
N LYS A 369 18.84 4.38 21.13
CA LYS A 369 19.82 4.82 22.14
C LYS A 369 19.92 3.83 23.29
N GLY A 370 21.10 3.77 23.89
CA GLY A 370 21.46 2.92 25.02
C GLY A 370 22.13 1.61 24.64
N VAL A 371 22.85 1.03 25.60
CA VAL A 371 23.60 -0.23 25.45
C VAL A 371 22.70 -1.44 25.25
N PHE A 372 23.29 -2.55 24.80
CA PHE A 372 22.66 -3.84 24.53
C PHE A 372 21.63 -3.78 23.40
N ARG A 373 20.67 -4.70 23.45
CA ARG A 373 19.71 -4.89 22.40
C ARG A 373 18.69 -3.75 22.37
N ARG A 374 18.60 -3.07 21.23
CA ARG A 374 17.62 -2.04 20.92
C ARG A 374 16.87 -2.45 19.67
N GLU A 375 15.55 -2.44 19.75
CA GLU A 375 14.69 -2.89 18.66
C GLU A 375 13.87 -1.74 18.10
N ALA A 376 13.73 -1.70 16.78
CA ALA A 376 12.75 -0.87 16.08
C ALA A 376 11.91 -1.78 15.18
N GLY A 377 10.59 -1.57 15.18
CA GLY A 377 9.65 -2.24 14.27
C GLY A 377 9.22 -1.29 13.16
N ILE A 378 9.08 -1.82 11.96
CA ILE A 378 8.62 -1.13 10.76
C ILE A 378 7.57 -2.01 10.11
N SER A 379 6.40 -1.44 9.92
CA SER A 379 5.26 -2.12 9.36
C SER A 379 4.90 -1.54 8.01
N TYR A 380 4.79 -2.38 6.97
CA TYR A 380 4.42 -1.94 5.63
C TYR A 380 3.41 -2.88 4.97
N SER A 381 2.32 -2.32 4.42
CA SER A 381 1.34 -3.08 3.63
C SER A 381 1.84 -3.18 2.20
N ILE A 382 1.95 -4.41 1.69
CA ILE A 382 2.39 -4.64 0.31
C ILE A 382 1.17 -4.54 -0.62
N PRO A 383 1.29 -3.86 -1.77
CA PRO A 383 0.25 -3.89 -2.78
C PRO A 383 -0.09 -5.33 -3.18
N LYS A 384 -1.38 -5.69 -3.17
CA LYS A 384 -1.86 -7.08 -3.38
C LYS A 384 -1.54 -7.65 -4.76
N ASN A 385 -1.04 -6.82 -5.67
CA ASN A 385 -0.64 -7.18 -7.03
C ASN A 385 0.85 -7.51 -7.18
N LYS A 386 1.64 -7.48 -6.10
CA LYS A 386 3.05 -7.85 -6.13
C LYS A 386 3.29 -9.15 -5.35
N VAL A 387 4.08 -10.04 -5.93
CA VAL A 387 4.60 -11.24 -5.27
C VAL A 387 6.09 -11.07 -5.06
N PHE A 388 6.56 -11.46 -3.87
CA PHE A 388 7.99 -11.42 -3.61
C PHE A 388 8.74 -12.42 -4.47
N SER A 389 9.89 -12.01 -4.96
CA SER A 389 10.87 -12.87 -5.62
C SER A 389 12.23 -12.82 -4.94
N GLN A 390 13.11 -13.72 -5.38
CA GLN A 390 14.53 -13.73 -5.00
C GLN A 390 15.28 -12.43 -5.32
N ASN A 391 14.74 -11.61 -6.22
CA ASN A 391 15.36 -10.34 -6.60
C ASN A 391 14.96 -9.18 -5.69
N ASP A 392 14.03 -9.41 -4.75
CA ASP A 392 13.53 -8.38 -3.85
C ASP A 392 14.45 -8.24 -2.65
N LYS A 393 14.63 -6.99 -2.21
CA LYS A 393 15.71 -6.64 -1.30
C LYS A 393 15.27 -5.58 -0.31
N LEU A 394 15.78 -5.70 0.91
CA LEU A 394 15.76 -4.63 1.90
C LEU A 394 17.16 -4.02 1.96
N LYS A 395 17.24 -2.70 1.76
CA LYS A 395 18.48 -1.94 1.94
C LYS A 395 18.32 -0.90 3.04
N ILE A 396 19.17 -0.97 4.04
CA ILE A 396 19.15 -0.11 5.22
C ILE A 396 20.44 0.70 5.29
N PHE A 397 20.31 2.01 5.41
CA PHE A 397 21.44 2.92 5.65
C PHE A 397 21.48 3.29 7.12
N ILE A 398 22.62 3.01 7.76
CA ILE A 398 22.77 3.07 9.21
C ILE A 398 23.99 3.91 9.63
N ARG A 399 23.86 4.57 10.78
CA ARG A 399 24.95 5.21 11.51
C ARG A 399 24.92 4.74 12.95
N TYR A 400 26.06 4.70 13.63
CA TYR A 400 26.16 4.23 15.01
C TYR A 400 27.37 4.83 15.72
N SER A 401 27.41 4.72 17.05
CA SER A 401 28.50 5.28 17.84
C SER A 401 29.86 4.60 17.57
N ASP A 402 30.92 5.40 17.47
CA ASP A 402 32.29 4.94 17.19
C ASP A 402 32.99 4.27 18.39
N ASN A 403 32.38 4.31 19.57
CA ASN A 403 32.92 3.77 20.83
C ASN A 403 32.42 2.35 21.16
N LEU A 404 31.73 1.70 20.22
CA LEU A 404 31.25 0.33 20.37
C LEU A 404 32.40 -0.70 20.46
N ASP A 405 32.11 -1.81 21.13
CA ASP A 405 32.80 -3.08 20.98
C ASP A 405 32.33 -3.74 19.68
N PHE A 406 33.02 -3.42 18.58
CA PHE A 406 32.71 -3.92 17.24
C PHE A 406 32.91 -5.43 17.06
N ASP A 407 33.56 -6.12 18.01
CA ASP A 407 33.66 -7.59 17.98
C ASP A 407 32.33 -8.25 18.36
N LYS A 408 31.52 -7.55 19.17
CA LYS A 408 30.24 -8.02 19.74
C LYS A 408 29.02 -7.27 19.23
N SER A 409 29.19 -6.08 18.67
CA SER A 409 28.07 -5.25 18.22
C SER A 409 27.62 -5.61 16.81
N LEU A 410 26.31 -5.78 16.62
CA LEU A 410 25.72 -6.18 15.34
C LEU A 410 24.32 -5.62 15.17
N VAL A 411 23.84 -5.62 13.93
CA VAL A 411 22.43 -5.43 13.58
C VAL A 411 21.88 -6.73 13.02
N THR A 412 20.69 -7.12 13.48
CA THR A 412 19.92 -8.27 12.97
C THR A 412 18.59 -7.77 12.42
N VAL A 413 18.22 -8.26 11.24
CA VAL A 413 16.95 -7.94 10.59
C VAL A 413 16.03 -9.16 10.67
N TYR A 414 14.81 -8.93 11.11
CA TYR A 414 13.73 -9.91 11.10
C TYR A 414 12.64 -9.43 10.15
N VAL A 415 12.00 -10.38 9.48
CA VAL A 415 10.79 -10.17 8.69
C VAL A 415 9.72 -11.14 9.18
N ASN A 416 8.56 -10.63 9.56
CA ASN A 416 7.46 -11.41 10.14
C ASN A 416 7.97 -12.34 11.26
N ASN A 417 8.71 -11.77 12.21
CA ASN A 417 9.39 -12.44 13.33
C ASN A 417 10.46 -13.49 12.95
N THR A 418 10.78 -13.67 11.67
CA THR A 418 11.81 -14.63 11.21
C THR A 418 13.11 -13.87 10.89
N PRO A 419 14.27 -14.24 11.46
CA PRO A 419 15.54 -13.57 11.15
C PRO A 419 15.96 -13.86 9.70
N ILE A 420 16.19 -12.82 8.91
CA ILE A 420 16.60 -12.94 7.49
C ILE A 420 18.08 -12.67 7.27
N GLY A 421 18.75 -12.03 8.23
CA GLY A 421 20.18 -11.75 8.14
C GLY A 421 20.68 -10.87 9.27
N SER A 422 22.00 -10.83 9.43
CA SER A 422 22.66 -9.95 10.38
C SER A 422 24.00 -9.48 9.84
N LYS A 423 24.50 -8.38 10.42
CA LYS A 423 25.77 -7.79 10.06
C LYS A 423 26.46 -7.21 11.29
N LYS A 424 27.73 -7.55 11.49
CA LYS A 424 28.57 -6.90 12.50
C LYS A 424 28.76 -5.42 12.17
N LEU A 425 28.69 -4.57 13.18
CA LEU A 425 29.00 -3.15 13.02
C LEU A 425 30.51 -2.98 12.89
N ASP A 426 30.96 -1.99 12.12
CA ASP A 426 32.38 -1.75 11.82
C ASP A 426 32.74 -0.29 12.08
N LYS A 427 33.79 -0.08 12.87
CA LYS A 427 34.29 1.26 13.21
C LYS A 427 34.56 2.13 11.98
N SER A 428 35.08 1.55 10.91
CA SER A 428 35.43 2.28 9.68
C SER A 428 34.21 2.81 8.92
N LYS A 429 33.02 2.27 9.21
CA LYS A 429 31.77 2.61 8.52
C LYS A 429 30.75 3.32 9.41
N ALA A 430 31.06 3.57 10.68
CA ALA A 430 30.10 4.02 11.69
C ALA A 430 29.27 5.27 11.33
N LEU A 431 29.78 6.17 10.46
CA LEU A 431 29.04 7.35 10.00
C LEU A 431 28.28 7.18 8.68
N ASN A 432 28.48 6.08 7.95
CA ASN A 432 27.84 5.82 6.65
C ASN A 432 27.91 4.34 6.27
N ASP A 433 27.24 3.49 7.04
CA ASP A 433 27.21 2.06 6.78
C ASP A 433 25.91 1.63 6.08
N GLU A 434 25.94 0.49 5.40
CA GLU A 434 24.77 -0.07 4.71
C GLU A 434 24.64 -1.59 4.90
N LEU A 435 23.41 -2.06 4.99
CA LEU A 435 23.05 -3.48 5.01
C LEU A 435 22.03 -3.74 3.90
N GLU A 436 22.40 -4.60 2.95
CA GLU A 436 21.50 -5.08 1.89
C GLU A 436 21.24 -6.58 2.12
N LEU A 437 19.98 -6.96 2.22
CA LEU A 437 19.53 -8.34 2.41
C LEU A 437 18.48 -8.68 1.34
N SER A 438 18.64 -9.84 0.71
CA SER A 438 17.57 -10.42 -0.12
C SER A 438 16.47 -10.97 0.77
N LEU A 439 15.22 -10.84 0.31
CA LEU A 439 14.06 -11.43 0.96
C LEU A 439 13.99 -12.93 0.65
N PRO A 440 13.96 -13.83 1.66
CA PRO A 440 14.03 -15.27 1.42
C PRO A 440 12.66 -15.90 1.10
N ASN A 441 12.61 -16.81 0.12
CA ASN A 441 11.35 -17.37 -0.37
C ASN A 441 10.65 -18.36 0.59
N ASP A 442 11.31 -18.75 1.68
CA ASP A 442 10.78 -19.68 2.68
C ASP A 442 9.92 -18.98 3.74
N ILE A 443 9.87 -17.65 3.72
CA ILE A 443 8.96 -16.86 4.53
C ILE A 443 7.62 -16.73 3.79
N SER A 444 6.54 -17.09 4.48
CA SER A 444 5.19 -16.80 4.02
C SER A 444 4.95 -15.29 4.12
N TYR A 445 5.10 -14.60 3.00
CA TYR A 445 4.74 -13.20 2.91
C TYR A 445 3.23 -13.07 2.82
N THR A 446 2.63 -12.49 3.85
CA THR A 446 1.25 -12.01 3.78
C THR A 446 1.24 -10.69 3.01
N ASN A 447 0.07 -10.06 2.85
CA ASN A 447 -0.04 -8.69 2.30
C ASN A 447 0.58 -7.62 3.21
N TYR A 448 1.36 -8.02 4.22
CA TYR A 448 1.96 -7.16 5.23
C TYR A 448 3.38 -7.64 5.54
N LEU A 449 4.27 -6.67 5.69
CA LEU A 449 5.67 -6.86 6.02
C LEU A 449 5.95 -6.21 7.38
N ASP A 450 6.24 -7.01 8.40
CA ASP A 450 6.76 -6.53 9.68
C ASP A 450 8.28 -6.71 9.69
N ILE A 451 9.02 -5.62 9.49
CA ILE A 451 10.47 -5.56 9.55
C ILE A 451 10.88 -5.13 10.96
N LYS A 452 11.57 -6.01 11.69
CA LYS A 452 12.18 -5.65 12.98
C LYS A 452 13.69 -5.54 12.85
N LEU A 453 14.24 -4.43 13.32
CA LEU A 453 15.67 -4.15 13.38
C LEU A 453 16.15 -4.30 14.82
N GLY A 454 16.93 -5.33 15.12
CA GLY A 454 17.56 -5.53 16.42
C GLY A 454 19.03 -5.14 16.40
N PHE A 455 19.39 -4.04 17.03
CA PHE A 455 20.76 -3.58 17.21
C PHE A 455 21.29 -4.02 18.57
N ASP A 456 22.34 -4.83 18.59
CA ASP A 456 23.08 -5.15 19.81
C ASP A 456 24.25 -4.15 19.93
N LEU A 457 24.05 -3.08 20.71
CA LEU A 457 25.02 -1.99 20.90
C LEU A 457 25.86 -2.21 22.15
N ILE A 458 27.01 -2.88 22.01
CA ILE A 458 27.89 -3.21 23.13
C ILE A 458 29.01 -2.18 23.21
N LEU A 459 29.33 -1.66 24.39
CA LEU A 459 30.52 -0.82 24.62
C LEU A 459 31.68 -1.69 25.10
N LYS A 460 32.93 -1.23 24.87
CA LYS A 460 34.11 -1.88 25.43
C LYS A 460 34.17 -1.65 26.94
N ASP A 461 34.50 -2.70 27.68
CA ASP A 461 34.82 -2.66 29.11
C ASP A 461 33.73 -2.12 30.06
N THR A 462 32.47 -2.07 29.62
CA THR A 462 31.32 -1.70 30.47
C THR A 462 30.70 -2.91 31.15
N TYR A 463 31.34 -3.43 32.21
CA TYR A 463 30.63 -4.24 33.20
C TYR A 463 30.29 -3.34 34.40
N CYS A 464 29.02 -2.99 34.53
CA CYS A 464 28.50 -2.30 35.71
C CYS A 464 28.98 -0.86 35.97
N GLU A 465 29.25 -0.09 34.92
CA GLU A 465 29.42 1.36 35.01
C GLU A 465 28.06 2.10 34.89
N LYS A 466 27.92 3.25 35.58
CA LYS A 466 26.72 4.10 35.49
C LYS A 466 26.52 4.56 34.05
N ARG A 467 25.36 4.23 33.47
CA ARG A 467 25.04 4.46 32.06
C ARG A 467 24.64 5.90 31.79
N GLU A 468 25.07 6.41 30.64
CA GLU A 468 24.43 7.55 30.01
C GLU A 468 23.28 7.02 29.13
N GLU A 469 22.06 7.51 29.33
CA GLU A 469 20.87 7.02 28.60
C GLU A 469 20.94 7.29 27.09
N ASP A 470 21.77 8.25 26.68
CA ASP A 470 21.91 8.69 25.29
C ASP A 470 23.02 8.00 24.49
N MET A 471 23.87 7.18 25.13
CA MET A 471 24.97 6.46 24.47
C MET A 471 25.03 4.98 24.86
N PRO A 472 25.49 4.10 23.96
CA PRO A 472 25.70 4.32 22.53
C PRO A 472 24.36 4.54 21.79
N TRP A 473 24.44 4.93 20.53
CA TRP A 473 23.29 5.14 19.67
C TRP A 473 23.49 4.47 18.31
N ALA A 474 22.37 4.19 17.65
CA ALA A 474 22.27 3.86 16.24
C ALA A 474 21.15 4.69 15.60
N LEU A 475 21.30 4.98 14.31
CA LEU A 475 20.36 5.73 13.49
C LEU A 475 20.12 4.98 12.19
N VAL A 476 18.86 4.80 11.81
CA VAL A 476 18.46 4.32 10.49
C VAL A 476 17.86 5.50 9.73
N THR A 477 18.40 5.79 8.55
CA THR A 477 17.94 6.95 7.76
C THR A 477 16.65 6.63 7.00
N ARG A 478 15.84 7.66 6.75
CA ARG A 478 14.60 7.59 5.95
C ARG A 478 14.82 7.20 4.47
N ASP A 479 16.06 7.28 3.99
CA ASP A 479 16.44 6.88 2.62
C ASP A 479 16.58 5.36 2.45
N SER A 480 16.54 4.60 3.57
CA SER A 480 16.45 3.14 3.56
C SER A 480 15.22 2.70 2.77
N TYR A 481 15.27 1.56 2.09
CA TYR A 481 14.21 1.19 1.16
C TYR A 481 14.01 -0.31 1.01
N LEU A 482 12.78 -0.65 0.66
CA LEU A 482 12.37 -1.94 0.14
C LEU A 482 12.37 -1.86 -1.38
N TYR A 483 12.96 -2.86 -2.03
CA TYR A 483 12.90 -3.05 -3.48
C TYR A 483 12.07 -4.28 -3.79
N ILE A 484 10.96 -4.09 -4.49
CA ILE A 484 10.06 -5.15 -4.96
C ILE A 484 10.03 -5.10 -6.49
N GLY A 485 10.60 -6.12 -7.13
CA GLY A 485 10.58 -6.29 -8.58
C GLY A 485 9.18 -6.54 -9.13
N ASP A 486 9.07 -6.51 -10.45
CA ASP A 486 7.80 -6.77 -11.16
C ASP A 486 7.68 -8.27 -11.43
N ASN A 487 7.19 -9.01 -10.45
CA ASN A 487 6.88 -10.43 -10.60
C ASN A 487 5.37 -10.60 -10.74
N ASP A 488 4.92 -11.01 -11.91
CA ASP A 488 3.51 -11.32 -12.16
C ASP A 488 3.15 -12.66 -11.47
N THR A 489 1.95 -12.77 -10.90
CA THR A 489 1.45 -14.01 -10.29
C THR A 489 1.21 -15.08 -11.36
N GLU A 490 1.62 -16.33 -11.09
CA GLU A 490 1.25 -17.47 -11.93
C GLU A 490 -0.25 -17.76 -11.82
N GLY A 491 -1.01 -17.36 -12.84
CA GLY A 491 -2.45 -17.55 -12.91
C GLY A 491 -3.26 -16.50 -12.12
N HIS A 492 -4.58 -16.65 -12.18
CA HIS A 492 -5.53 -15.78 -11.49
C HIS A 492 -6.19 -16.55 -10.34
N TYR A 493 -5.98 -16.05 -9.12
CA TYR A 493 -6.50 -16.60 -7.88
C TYR A 493 -7.02 -15.46 -7.00
N PHE A 494 -8.02 -15.73 -6.16
CA PHE A 494 -8.60 -14.71 -5.28
C PHE A 494 -7.61 -14.14 -4.27
N SER A 495 -6.57 -14.90 -3.89
CA SER A 495 -5.48 -14.40 -3.05
C SER A 495 -4.78 -13.18 -3.65
N SER A 496 -4.78 -13.05 -4.97
CA SER A 496 -4.22 -11.92 -5.72
C SER A 496 -5.29 -11.14 -6.47
N TYR A 497 -6.55 -11.15 -6.03
CA TYR A 497 -7.71 -10.62 -6.75
C TYR A 497 -7.52 -9.22 -7.39
N SER A 498 -6.85 -8.29 -6.70
CA SER A 498 -6.57 -6.95 -7.25
C SER A 498 -5.71 -7.01 -8.53
N ALA A 499 -4.78 -7.96 -8.62
CA ALA A 499 -4.07 -8.30 -9.86
C ALA A 499 -4.93 -9.24 -10.70
N PRO A 500 -5.30 -8.92 -11.95
CA PRO A 500 -4.64 -7.99 -12.88
C PRO A 500 -5.45 -6.72 -13.19
N PHE A 501 -6.48 -6.42 -12.42
CA PHE A 501 -7.33 -5.24 -12.63
C PHE A 501 -6.60 -3.94 -12.25
N VAL A 502 -5.69 -4.01 -11.29
CA VAL A 502 -4.79 -2.93 -10.90
C VAL A 502 -3.34 -3.37 -11.09
N LYS A 503 -2.57 -2.63 -11.89
CA LYS A 503 -1.15 -2.84 -12.14
C LYS A 503 -0.43 -1.50 -12.10
N ASP A 504 0.73 -1.47 -11.45
CA ASP A 504 1.54 -0.25 -11.29
C ASP A 504 0.75 0.94 -10.73
N GLU A 505 -0.09 0.63 -9.74
CA GLU A 505 -0.97 1.60 -9.07
C GLU A 505 -1.97 2.31 -10.01
N MET A 506 -2.33 1.66 -11.12
CA MET A 506 -3.28 2.13 -12.12
C MET A 506 -4.28 1.04 -12.48
N PHE A 507 -5.49 1.43 -12.87
CA PHE A 507 -6.39 0.49 -13.54
C PHE A 507 -5.77 0.00 -14.85
N ASN A 508 -5.63 -1.32 -14.97
CA ASN A 508 -4.95 -1.98 -16.07
C ASN A 508 -5.96 -2.42 -17.13
N ASP A 509 -6.48 -1.46 -17.90
CA ASP A 509 -7.36 -1.73 -19.04
C ASP A 509 -8.54 -2.64 -18.65
N VAL A 510 -9.43 -2.09 -17.82
CA VAL A 510 -10.52 -2.84 -17.16
C VAL A 510 -11.87 -2.47 -17.77
N ALA A 511 -12.69 -3.50 -18.05
CA ALA A 511 -14.10 -3.35 -18.42
C ALA A 511 -14.98 -4.13 -17.44
N MET A 512 -15.83 -3.42 -16.71
CA MET A 512 -16.88 -4.02 -15.88
C MET A 512 -18.17 -4.08 -16.67
N ILE A 513 -18.63 -5.29 -16.99
CA ILE A 513 -19.84 -5.54 -17.78
C ILE A 513 -20.99 -5.90 -16.84
N VAL A 514 -22.02 -5.07 -16.84
CA VAL A 514 -23.18 -5.15 -15.92
C VAL A 514 -24.50 -5.29 -16.70
N PRO A 515 -25.60 -5.70 -16.06
CA PRO A 515 -26.93 -5.61 -16.65
C PRO A 515 -27.27 -4.19 -17.12
N ASP A 516 -28.21 -4.06 -18.07
CA ASP A 516 -28.63 -2.77 -18.64
C ASP A 516 -29.30 -1.83 -17.62
N SER A 517 -29.67 -2.35 -16.46
CA SER A 517 -30.14 -1.55 -15.33
C SER A 517 -29.78 -2.24 -14.03
N LEU A 518 -29.26 -1.46 -13.10
CA LEU A 518 -28.94 -1.85 -11.73
C LEU A 518 -29.92 -1.19 -10.74
N SER A 519 -30.28 -1.93 -9.70
CA SER A 519 -30.86 -1.30 -8.51
C SER A 519 -29.80 -0.47 -7.78
N SER A 520 -30.22 0.48 -6.92
CA SER A 520 -29.26 1.28 -6.14
C SER A 520 -28.41 0.43 -5.20
N LYS A 521 -28.94 -0.69 -4.71
CA LYS A 521 -28.16 -1.64 -3.89
C LYS A 521 -27.10 -2.38 -4.67
N GLU A 522 -27.42 -2.90 -5.86
CA GLU A 522 -26.42 -3.54 -6.72
C GLU A 522 -25.34 -2.55 -7.15
N MET A 523 -25.75 -1.32 -7.49
CA MET A 523 -24.83 -0.23 -7.85
C MET A 523 -23.88 0.11 -6.70
N ASP A 524 -24.39 0.20 -5.47
CA ASP A 524 -23.61 0.42 -4.27
C ASP A 524 -22.63 -0.73 -4.00
N SER A 525 -23.12 -1.98 -4.01
CA SER A 525 -22.30 -3.17 -3.77
C SER A 525 -21.18 -3.34 -4.80
N LEU A 526 -21.46 -3.11 -6.08
CA LEU A 526 -20.43 -3.07 -7.12
C LEU A 526 -19.48 -1.88 -6.96
N GLY A 527 -20.01 -0.73 -6.56
CA GLY A 527 -19.23 0.45 -6.19
C GLY A 527 -18.22 0.13 -5.09
N LYS A 528 -18.60 -0.64 -4.07
CA LYS A 528 -17.71 -1.12 -3.00
C LYS A 528 -16.66 -2.10 -3.49
N VAL A 529 -16.98 -2.98 -4.45
CA VAL A 529 -15.99 -3.86 -5.10
C VAL A 529 -14.94 -3.03 -5.85
N ILE A 530 -15.37 -2.04 -6.66
CA ILE A 530 -14.43 -1.15 -7.35
C ILE A 530 -13.67 -0.24 -6.37
N GLY A 531 -14.33 0.22 -5.32
CA GLY A 531 -13.72 0.98 -4.25
C GLY A 531 -12.59 0.20 -3.56
N PHE A 532 -12.80 -1.10 -3.33
CA PHE A 532 -11.79 -1.99 -2.76
C PHE A 532 -10.58 -2.16 -3.69
N LEU A 533 -10.80 -2.30 -5.02
CA LEU A 533 -9.71 -2.28 -6.01
C LEU A 533 -9.01 -0.90 -6.04
N GLY A 534 -9.78 0.17 -5.91
CA GLY A 534 -9.32 1.56 -5.93
C GLY A 534 -8.30 1.90 -4.85
N LYS A 535 -8.29 1.16 -3.73
CA LYS A 535 -7.27 1.31 -2.68
C LYS A 535 -5.85 1.14 -3.19
N ASP A 536 -5.67 0.30 -4.21
CA ASP A 536 -4.37 0.03 -4.83
C ASP A 536 -4.07 0.99 -6.01
N VAL A 537 -4.95 1.96 -6.34
CA VAL A 537 -4.83 2.84 -7.53
C VAL A 537 -4.34 4.23 -7.13
N ALA A 538 -3.05 4.55 -7.27
CA ALA A 538 -2.50 5.88 -7.00
C ALA A 538 -2.68 6.86 -8.18
N TYR A 539 -2.58 6.38 -9.42
CA TYR A 539 -2.58 7.23 -10.62
C TYR A 539 -3.86 7.07 -11.44
N ASN A 540 -4.37 8.18 -11.98
CA ASN A 540 -5.66 8.26 -12.68
C ASN A 540 -5.54 8.12 -14.21
N ASN A 541 -4.34 7.84 -14.72
CA ASN A 541 -4.04 7.62 -16.14
C ASN A 541 -4.27 6.16 -16.59
N GLY A 542 -4.71 5.28 -15.69
CA GLY A 542 -5.25 3.96 -16.04
C GLY A 542 -6.59 4.03 -16.77
N ASP A 543 -6.99 2.90 -17.38
CA ASP A 543 -8.24 2.76 -18.13
C ASP A 543 -9.21 1.83 -17.39
N PHE A 544 -10.38 2.37 -17.05
CA PHE A 544 -11.48 1.68 -16.39
C PHE A 544 -12.80 2.18 -16.96
N LYS A 545 -13.70 1.26 -17.27
CA LYS A 545 -15.07 1.59 -17.69
C LYS A 545 -16.08 0.55 -17.25
N VAL A 546 -17.29 1.01 -16.97
CA VAL A 546 -18.49 0.21 -16.77
C VAL A 546 -19.29 0.24 -18.07
N ILE A 547 -19.81 -0.91 -18.49
CA ILE A 547 -20.50 -1.07 -19.76
C ILE A 547 -21.76 -1.90 -19.54
N SER A 548 -22.91 -1.34 -19.91
CA SER A 548 -24.17 -2.07 -19.95
C SER A 548 -24.09 -3.22 -20.95
N ASN A 549 -24.68 -4.37 -20.61
CA ASN A 549 -24.63 -5.60 -21.42
C ASN A 549 -25.03 -5.38 -22.89
N SER A 550 -25.99 -4.50 -23.17
CA SER A 550 -26.42 -4.14 -24.53
C SER A 550 -25.40 -3.32 -25.34
N ASN A 551 -24.46 -2.65 -24.69
CA ASN A 551 -23.46 -1.78 -25.31
C ASN A 551 -22.08 -2.44 -25.48
N VAL A 552 -21.90 -3.67 -25.00
CA VAL A 552 -20.61 -4.38 -25.03
C VAL A 552 -20.13 -4.61 -26.46
N THR A 553 -18.90 -4.17 -26.75
CA THR A 553 -18.23 -4.40 -28.04
C THR A 553 -17.23 -5.55 -27.98
N ALA A 554 -16.72 -5.96 -29.14
CA ALA A 554 -15.68 -6.99 -29.22
C ALA A 554 -14.34 -6.54 -28.61
N ASP A 555 -14.04 -5.24 -28.65
CA ASP A 555 -12.80 -4.70 -28.08
C ASP A 555 -12.89 -4.61 -26.56
N ASP A 556 -14.07 -4.36 -26.00
CA ASP A 556 -14.29 -4.40 -24.55
C ASP A 556 -14.02 -5.79 -23.97
N LYS A 557 -14.41 -6.84 -24.69
CA LYS A 557 -14.17 -8.23 -24.27
C LYS A 557 -12.68 -8.60 -24.24
N LYS A 558 -11.81 -7.87 -24.96
CA LYS A 558 -10.34 -8.11 -25.01
C LYS A 558 -9.58 -7.47 -23.85
N LYS A 559 -10.26 -6.73 -22.98
CA LYS A 559 -9.72 -6.07 -21.77
C LYS A 559 -9.62 -7.05 -20.60
N ASN A 560 -9.16 -6.60 -19.44
CA ASN A 560 -9.42 -7.31 -18.18
C ASN A 560 -10.90 -7.13 -17.84
N VAL A 561 -11.67 -8.22 -17.77
CA VAL A 561 -13.13 -8.15 -17.70
C VAL A 561 -13.64 -8.54 -16.31
N ILE A 562 -14.54 -7.75 -15.75
CA ILE A 562 -15.38 -8.13 -14.62
C ILE A 562 -16.80 -8.25 -15.14
N VAL A 563 -17.41 -9.43 -15.06
CA VAL A 563 -18.78 -9.68 -15.53
C VAL A 563 -19.67 -9.91 -14.33
N TYR A 564 -20.74 -9.12 -14.22
CA TYR A 564 -21.73 -9.21 -13.15
C TYR A 564 -23.12 -9.49 -13.73
N GLY A 565 -23.89 -10.33 -13.04
CA GLY A 565 -25.33 -10.50 -13.27
C GLY A 565 -25.74 -11.95 -13.28
N THR A 566 -26.86 -12.23 -13.91
CA THR A 566 -27.40 -13.59 -14.12
C THR A 566 -27.53 -13.86 -15.61
N PRO A 567 -27.65 -15.12 -16.07
CA PRO A 567 -27.81 -15.40 -17.50
C PRO A 567 -29.00 -14.69 -18.14
N LYS A 568 -30.02 -14.30 -17.34
CA LYS A 568 -31.20 -13.55 -17.79
C LYS A 568 -30.94 -12.06 -17.93
N THR A 569 -30.07 -11.49 -17.10
CA THR A 569 -29.81 -10.04 -17.01
C THR A 569 -28.54 -9.62 -17.75
N ASN A 570 -27.61 -10.55 -17.97
CA ASN A 570 -26.37 -10.35 -18.69
C ASN A 570 -26.11 -11.52 -19.64
N LYS A 571 -26.19 -11.25 -20.95
CA LYS A 571 -26.08 -12.27 -22.01
C LYS A 571 -24.69 -12.89 -22.07
N LEU A 572 -23.66 -12.14 -21.68
CA LEU A 572 -22.28 -12.63 -21.67
C LEU A 572 -22.12 -13.88 -20.80
N ILE A 573 -22.87 -13.96 -19.69
CA ILE A 573 -22.85 -15.11 -18.79
C ILE A 573 -23.38 -16.36 -19.50
N SER A 574 -24.46 -16.23 -20.30
CA SER A 574 -24.97 -17.32 -21.12
C SER A 574 -23.99 -17.72 -22.24
N GLU A 575 -23.30 -16.76 -22.86
CA GLU A 575 -22.30 -17.01 -23.93
C GLU A 575 -21.06 -17.78 -23.45
N ILE A 576 -20.71 -17.64 -22.16
CA ILE A 576 -19.54 -18.28 -21.56
C ILE A 576 -19.89 -19.50 -20.70
N ASN A 577 -21.16 -19.94 -20.67
CA ASN A 577 -21.60 -21.04 -19.82
C ASN A 577 -20.77 -22.33 -20.04
N ASP A 578 -20.28 -22.56 -21.26
CA ASP A 578 -19.42 -23.70 -21.57
C ASP A 578 -18.03 -23.66 -20.92
N LYS A 579 -17.59 -22.46 -20.50
CA LYS A 579 -16.31 -22.17 -19.81
C LYS A 579 -16.44 -22.00 -18.30
N LEU A 580 -17.66 -21.94 -17.76
CA LEU A 580 -17.86 -21.88 -16.31
C LEU A 580 -17.48 -23.22 -15.67
N TRP A 581 -16.85 -23.19 -14.50
CA TRP A 581 -16.56 -24.43 -13.76
C TRP A 581 -17.82 -25.05 -13.14
N PHE A 582 -18.74 -24.22 -12.66
CA PHE A 582 -20.11 -24.61 -12.36
C PHE A 582 -21.02 -24.05 -13.45
N LYS A 583 -21.45 -24.92 -14.36
CA LYS A 583 -22.28 -24.57 -15.51
C LYS A 583 -23.73 -24.42 -15.08
N TYR A 584 -24.46 -23.56 -15.75
CA TYR A 584 -25.91 -23.52 -15.66
C TYR A 584 -26.53 -24.70 -16.42
N ASP A 585 -27.71 -25.10 -15.98
CA ASP A 585 -28.61 -25.97 -16.74
C ASP A 585 -29.15 -25.25 -17.99
N GLU A 586 -29.85 -25.99 -18.86
CA GLU A 586 -30.39 -25.44 -20.11
C GLU A 586 -31.38 -24.29 -19.89
N SER A 587 -32.07 -24.27 -18.75
CA SER A 587 -33.05 -23.23 -18.39
C SER A 587 -32.43 -22.01 -17.70
N TYR A 588 -31.12 -22.05 -17.41
CA TYR A 588 -30.40 -21.05 -16.61
C TYR A 588 -31.01 -20.77 -15.23
N SER A 589 -31.71 -21.75 -14.66
CA SER A 589 -32.37 -21.61 -13.35
C SER A 589 -31.52 -22.14 -12.20
N LYS A 590 -30.52 -22.99 -12.47
CA LYS A 590 -29.64 -23.56 -11.45
C LYS A 590 -28.25 -23.88 -11.98
N PHE A 591 -27.30 -24.05 -11.07
CA PHE A 591 -26.01 -24.65 -11.39
C PHE A 591 -26.06 -26.18 -11.41
N LEU A 592 -25.25 -26.77 -12.28
CA LEU A 592 -25.01 -28.20 -12.39
C LEU A 592 -23.83 -28.61 -11.51
N SER A 593 -23.89 -29.85 -11.03
CA SER A 593 -22.78 -30.48 -10.30
C SER A 593 -21.56 -30.66 -11.21
N ASN A 594 -20.38 -30.70 -10.62
CA ASN A 594 -19.13 -31.04 -11.31
C ASN A 594 -18.31 -32.04 -10.47
N GLU A 595 -17.08 -32.32 -10.90
CA GLU A 595 -16.19 -33.28 -10.24
C GLU A 595 -15.71 -32.86 -8.83
N LYS A 596 -15.87 -31.59 -8.46
CA LYS A 596 -15.43 -31.04 -7.16
C LYS A 596 -16.57 -31.00 -6.15
N LEU A 597 -17.80 -30.75 -6.60
CA LEU A 597 -18.95 -30.60 -5.72
C LEU A 597 -20.23 -31.11 -6.39
N GLN A 598 -20.87 -32.06 -5.72
CA GLN A 598 -22.25 -32.45 -5.99
C GLN A 598 -23.18 -31.40 -5.40
N LEU A 599 -24.00 -30.77 -6.25
CA LEU A 599 -25.03 -29.83 -5.86
C LEU A 599 -26.38 -30.55 -5.74
N THR A 600 -27.09 -30.29 -4.65
CA THR A 600 -28.46 -30.76 -4.42
C THR A 600 -29.47 -29.67 -4.72
N GLU A 601 -30.74 -30.06 -4.86
CA GLU A 601 -31.86 -29.11 -4.89
C GLU A 601 -32.43 -28.98 -3.47
N PRO A 602 -32.82 -27.77 -3.01
CA PRO A 602 -32.88 -26.51 -3.73
C PRO A 602 -31.58 -25.67 -3.72
N PHE A 603 -30.49 -26.19 -3.14
CA PHE A 603 -29.23 -25.46 -2.97
C PHE A 603 -28.70 -24.86 -4.28
N SER A 604 -28.73 -25.60 -5.39
CA SER A 604 -28.23 -25.14 -6.69
C SER A 604 -28.96 -23.94 -7.31
N TYR A 605 -30.15 -23.58 -6.82
CA TYR A 605 -30.91 -22.41 -7.28
C TYR A 605 -30.54 -21.13 -6.51
N LYS A 606 -29.94 -21.26 -5.33
CA LYS A 606 -29.75 -20.17 -4.35
C LYS A 606 -28.30 -20.01 -3.91
N ILE A 607 -27.39 -20.09 -4.86
CA ILE A 607 -25.96 -19.90 -4.64
C ILE A 607 -25.40 -18.92 -5.66
N ALA A 608 -24.43 -18.12 -5.25
CA ALA A 608 -23.56 -17.39 -6.15
C ALA A 608 -22.31 -18.23 -6.46
N ASN A 609 -21.82 -18.11 -7.69
CA ASN A 609 -20.54 -18.61 -8.14
C ASN A 609 -19.66 -17.43 -8.55
N PHE A 610 -18.53 -17.26 -7.85
CA PHE A 610 -17.47 -16.37 -8.26
C PHE A 610 -16.37 -17.17 -8.95
N GLN A 611 -16.02 -16.76 -10.16
CA GLN A 611 -15.02 -17.42 -10.97
C GLN A 611 -13.95 -16.46 -11.46
N PHE A 612 -12.68 -16.74 -11.17
CA PHE A 612 -11.56 -15.91 -11.58
C PHE A 612 -10.56 -16.66 -12.47
N ASP A 613 -10.56 -16.35 -13.76
CA ASP A 613 -9.76 -17.09 -14.75
C ASP A 613 -9.19 -16.20 -15.86
N ILE A 614 -8.40 -16.80 -16.74
CA ILE A 614 -7.97 -16.20 -17.99
C ILE A 614 -9.20 -15.93 -18.84
N SER A 615 -9.25 -14.77 -19.47
CA SER A 615 -10.37 -14.38 -20.34
C SER A 615 -10.49 -15.32 -21.53
N LYS A 616 -11.71 -15.81 -21.78
CA LYS A 616 -12.07 -16.58 -22.98
C LYS A 616 -11.75 -15.81 -24.27
N TYR A 617 -11.74 -14.48 -24.19
CA TYR A 617 -11.58 -13.58 -25.33
C TYR A 617 -10.14 -13.11 -25.53
N ASN A 618 -9.29 -13.18 -24.49
CA ASN A 618 -7.88 -12.81 -24.55
C ASN A 618 -7.06 -13.58 -23.51
N ASN A 619 -6.09 -14.38 -23.95
CA ASN A 619 -5.29 -15.24 -23.08
C ASN A 619 -4.25 -14.48 -22.22
N GLN A 620 -4.06 -13.18 -22.44
CA GLN A 620 -3.18 -12.31 -21.66
C GLN A 620 -3.94 -11.45 -20.62
N LYS A 621 -5.27 -11.61 -20.53
CA LYS A 621 -6.13 -10.80 -19.67
C LYS A 621 -6.96 -11.71 -18.77
N ALA A 622 -7.39 -11.21 -17.62
CA ALA A 622 -8.29 -11.94 -16.75
C ALA A 622 -9.75 -11.67 -17.04
N MET A 623 -10.56 -12.60 -16.55
CA MET A 623 -12.00 -12.53 -16.47
C MET A 623 -12.44 -12.96 -15.07
N LEU A 624 -13.07 -12.03 -14.34
CA LEU A 624 -13.83 -12.33 -13.14
C LEU A 624 -15.30 -12.44 -13.51
N VAL A 625 -15.93 -13.57 -13.23
CA VAL A 625 -17.36 -13.80 -13.43
C VAL A 625 -18.04 -13.87 -12.06
N LEU A 626 -18.98 -12.96 -11.83
CA LEU A 626 -19.80 -12.88 -10.63
C LEU A 626 -21.23 -13.20 -11.04
N THR A 627 -21.69 -14.42 -10.76
CA THR A 627 -22.98 -14.89 -11.28
C THR A 627 -23.75 -15.77 -10.30
N SER A 628 -25.08 -15.73 -10.39
CA SER A 628 -26.01 -16.52 -9.58
C SER A 628 -27.27 -16.80 -10.38
N PRO A 629 -28.08 -17.83 -10.08
CA PRO A 629 -29.44 -17.92 -10.58
C PRO A 629 -30.38 -16.92 -9.87
N ASP A 630 -30.02 -16.49 -8.66
CA ASP A 630 -30.79 -15.56 -7.82
C ASP A 630 -30.04 -14.22 -7.64
N ASN A 631 -30.69 -13.11 -8.01
CA ASN A 631 -30.11 -11.76 -7.96
C ASN A 631 -29.78 -11.32 -6.54
N LYS A 632 -30.59 -11.68 -5.54
CA LYS A 632 -30.38 -11.24 -4.16
C LYS A 632 -29.16 -11.92 -3.57
N VAL A 633 -29.03 -13.23 -3.76
CA VAL A 633 -27.83 -13.98 -3.34
C VAL A 633 -26.58 -13.41 -4.02
N LEU A 634 -26.68 -13.00 -5.29
CA LEU A 634 -25.56 -12.38 -6.00
C LEU A 634 -25.14 -11.04 -5.38
N GLU A 635 -26.10 -10.15 -5.14
CA GLU A 635 -25.88 -8.84 -4.51
C GLU A 635 -25.22 -9.01 -3.13
N ASP A 636 -25.80 -9.84 -2.27
CA ASP A 636 -25.32 -10.07 -0.89
C ASP A 636 -23.90 -10.68 -0.89
N SER A 637 -23.57 -11.50 -1.91
CA SER A 637 -22.26 -12.15 -2.05
C SER A 637 -21.13 -11.19 -2.40
N LEU A 638 -21.40 -9.99 -2.95
CA LEU A 638 -20.37 -9.01 -3.33
C LEU A 638 -19.55 -8.50 -2.12
N ASN A 639 -20.07 -8.65 -0.90
CA ASN A 639 -19.34 -8.35 0.34
C ASN A 639 -18.02 -9.12 0.44
N TYR A 640 -17.94 -10.33 -0.13
CA TYR A 640 -16.71 -11.12 -0.17
C TYR A 640 -15.59 -10.50 -0.99
N LEU A 641 -15.89 -9.58 -1.92
CA LEU A 641 -14.89 -8.89 -2.74
C LEU A 641 -14.65 -7.43 -2.32
N SER A 642 -15.38 -6.94 -1.31
CA SER A 642 -15.33 -5.53 -0.90
C SER A 642 -15.00 -5.30 0.57
N VAL A 643 -15.13 -6.32 1.43
CA VAL A 643 -14.81 -6.23 2.86
C VAL A 643 -13.56 -7.05 3.16
N THR A 644 -12.54 -6.43 3.77
CA THR A 644 -11.23 -7.07 4.04
C THR A 644 -11.34 -8.41 4.77
N GLU A 645 -12.16 -8.48 5.83
CA GLU A 645 -12.35 -9.71 6.61
C GLU A 645 -13.03 -10.84 5.82
N MET A 646 -13.99 -10.48 4.96
CA MET A 646 -14.71 -11.44 4.12
C MET A 646 -13.83 -11.90 2.96
N PHE A 647 -13.06 -10.98 2.37
CA PHE A 647 -12.10 -11.26 1.31
C PHE A 647 -11.06 -12.31 1.73
N GLN A 648 -10.59 -12.30 2.99
CA GLN A 648 -9.66 -13.30 3.51
C GLN A 648 -10.21 -14.75 3.48
N LYS A 649 -11.54 -14.92 3.35
CA LYS A 649 -12.18 -16.23 3.20
C LYS A 649 -12.12 -16.74 1.75
N LEU A 650 -11.90 -15.86 0.76
CA LEU A 650 -11.74 -16.25 -0.63
C LEU A 650 -10.32 -16.79 -0.88
N ASN A 651 -10.26 -17.96 -1.51
CA ASN A 651 -9.03 -18.66 -1.85
C ASN A 651 -9.23 -19.41 -3.18
N GLY A 652 -8.14 -19.86 -3.80
CA GLY A 652 -8.23 -20.56 -5.08
C GLY A 652 -8.77 -19.65 -6.19
N ASP A 653 -9.40 -20.24 -7.20
CA ASP A 653 -9.90 -19.54 -8.39
C ASP A 653 -11.44 -19.57 -8.48
N CYS A 654 -12.12 -20.40 -7.70
CA CYS A 654 -13.59 -20.53 -7.66
C CYS A 654 -14.14 -20.45 -6.23
N ALA A 655 -15.28 -19.77 -6.05
CA ALA A 655 -16.02 -19.74 -4.80
C ALA A 655 -17.51 -19.96 -5.02
N ILE A 656 -18.13 -20.76 -4.14
CA ILE A 656 -19.57 -20.96 -4.04
C ILE A 656 -20.03 -20.35 -2.72
N ILE A 657 -21.03 -19.48 -2.80
CA ILE A 657 -21.58 -18.74 -1.65
C ILE A 657 -23.09 -18.97 -1.62
N ASP A 658 -23.65 -19.38 -0.49
CA ASP A 658 -25.10 -19.60 -0.34
C ASP A 658 -25.86 -18.40 0.25
N GLU A 659 -27.19 -18.52 0.34
CA GLU A 659 -28.08 -17.47 0.86
C GLU A 659 -27.84 -17.12 2.34
N GLU A 660 -27.19 -18.00 3.10
CA GLU A 660 -26.82 -17.77 4.50
C GLU A 660 -25.41 -17.14 4.62
N GLY A 661 -24.72 -16.98 3.48
CA GLY A 661 -23.36 -16.49 3.42
C GLY A 661 -22.31 -17.54 3.75
N ASN A 662 -22.64 -18.85 3.77
CA ASN A 662 -21.61 -19.88 3.87
C ASN A 662 -20.82 -19.95 2.56
N ILE A 663 -19.50 -20.05 2.68
CA ILE A 663 -18.59 -20.05 1.54
C ILE A 663 -17.79 -21.36 1.44
N LYS A 664 -17.66 -21.87 0.21
CA LYS A 664 -16.70 -22.92 -0.14
C LYS A 664 -15.85 -22.47 -1.31
N THR A 665 -14.53 -22.60 -1.17
CA THR A 665 -13.56 -22.19 -2.18
C THR A 665 -12.85 -23.40 -2.77
N TYR A 666 -12.45 -23.29 -4.04
CA TYR A 666 -11.84 -24.36 -4.81
C TYR A 666 -10.68 -23.82 -5.65
N LYS A 667 -9.66 -24.67 -5.83
CA LYS A 667 -8.65 -24.54 -6.88
C LYS A 667 -9.03 -25.51 -8.01
N MET A 668 -9.64 -24.98 -9.06
CA MET A 668 -10.14 -25.70 -10.23
C MET A 668 -9.01 -25.98 -11.22
N LYS A 669 -8.12 -25.00 -11.45
CA LYS A 669 -6.93 -25.17 -12.30
C LYS A 669 -6.00 -26.23 -11.72
N LYS A 670 -5.52 -27.13 -12.60
CA LYS A 670 -4.45 -28.07 -12.25
C LYS A 670 -3.12 -27.33 -12.16
N GLU A 671 -2.25 -27.76 -11.24
CA GLU A 671 -0.89 -27.21 -11.16
C GLU A 671 -0.12 -27.56 -12.43
N THR A 672 0.20 -26.55 -13.23
CA THR A 672 1.15 -26.66 -14.32
C THR A 672 2.53 -26.81 -13.71
N THR A 673 3.07 -28.03 -13.73
CA THR A 673 4.49 -28.23 -13.44
C THR A 673 5.28 -27.49 -14.52
N LYS A 674 5.98 -26.41 -14.15
CA LYS A 674 6.82 -25.65 -15.09
C LYS A 674 7.70 -26.60 -15.88
N PRO A 675 7.68 -26.55 -17.23
CA PRO A 675 8.58 -27.34 -18.04
C PRO A 675 10.03 -26.96 -17.69
N VAL A 676 10.93 -27.95 -17.75
CA VAL A 676 12.31 -27.83 -17.25
C VAL A 676 13.08 -26.64 -17.85
N TYR A 677 12.70 -26.16 -19.03
CA TYR A 677 13.37 -25.03 -19.70
C TYR A 677 13.09 -23.66 -19.02
N GLU A 678 11.89 -23.42 -18.47
CA GLU A 678 11.57 -22.15 -17.79
C GLU A 678 12.33 -22.03 -16.48
N LYS A 679 12.52 -23.16 -15.77
CA LYS A 679 13.41 -23.23 -14.60
C LYS A 679 14.87 -22.92 -14.93
N VAL A 680 15.29 -23.10 -16.20
CA VAL A 680 16.65 -22.74 -16.65
C VAL A 680 16.77 -21.26 -16.97
N GLU A 681 15.67 -20.60 -17.36
CA GLU A 681 15.64 -19.14 -17.56
C GLU A 681 15.71 -18.36 -16.24
N GLU A 682 15.19 -18.90 -15.15
CA GLU A 682 15.25 -18.32 -13.80
C GLU A 682 16.64 -18.44 -13.14
N LEU A 683 17.55 -19.25 -13.68
CA LEU A 683 18.90 -19.41 -13.14
C LEU A 683 19.76 -18.17 -13.40
N GLY A 684 20.49 -17.70 -12.38
CA GLY A 684 21.44 -16.58 -12.50
C GLY A 684 22.50 -16.80 -13.59
N GLY A 685 23.05 -15.70 -14.13
CA GLY A 685 23.92 -15.73 -15.32
C GLY A 685 25.07 -16.74 -15.26
N ASN A 686 25.68 -16.94 -14.09
CA ASN A 686 26.77 -17.90 -13.88
C ASN A 686 26.31 -19.36 -14.01
N ALA A 687 25.09 -19.68 -13.56
CA ALA A 687 24.52 -21.03 -13.67
C ALA A 687 24.11 -21.36 -15.12
N LYS A 688 23.62 -20.38 -15.89
CA LYS A 688 23.37 -20.51 -17.33
C LYS A 688 24.65 -20.83 -18.11
N ILE A 689 25.74 -20.13 -17.80
CA ILE A 689 27.06 -20.39 -18.40
C ILE A 689 27.53 -21.81 -18.08
N MET A 690 27.35 -22.27 -16.84
CA MET A 690 27.73 -23.63 -16.43
C MET A 690 26.93 -24.72 -17.19
N LEU A 691 25.63 -24.51 -17.40
CA LEU A 691 24.78 -25.43 -18.18
C LEU A 691 25.19 -25.50 -19.67
N ILE A 692 25.56 -24.36 -20.26
CA ILE A 692 26.09 -24.31 -21.64
C ILE A 692 27.41 -25.10 -21.73
N ILE A 693 28.31 -24.94 -20.75
CA ILE A 693 29.57 -25.66 -20.69
C ILE A 693 29.33 -27.18 -20.57
N ILE A 694 28.40 -27.61 -19.72
CA ILE A 694 28.03 -29.02 -19.58
C ILE A 694 27.47 -29.58 -20.90
N GLY A 695 26.58 -28.82 -21.56
CA GLY A 695 26.01 -29.20 -22.85
C GLY A 695 27.09 -29.37 -23.94
N LEU A 696 28.05 -28.44 -24.02
CA LEU A 696 29.20 -28.56 -24.92
C LEU A 696 30.05 -29.79 -24.61
N PHE A 697 30.28 -30.08 -23.32
CA PHE A 697 31.05 -31.25 -22.90
C PHE A 697 30.39 -32.57 -23.34
N ILE A 698 29.06 -32.67 -23.23
CA ILE A 698 28.30 -33.83 -23.69
C ILE A 698 28.40 -33.98 -25.22
N ILE A 699 28.28 -32.88 -25.98
CA ILE A 699 28.44 -32.89 -27.43
C ILE A 699 29.84 -33.36 -27.82
N PHE A 700 30.89 -32.83 -27.18
CA PHE A 700 32.26 -33.28 -27.43
C PHE A 700 32.48 -34.74 -27.07
N ALA A 701 31.88 -35.22 -25.97
CA ALA A 701 31.93 -36.64 -25.59
C ALA A 701 31.25 -37.53 -26.65
N VAL A 702 30.08 -37.14 -27.16
CA VAL A 702 29.38 -37.87 -28.22
C VAL A 702 30.20 -37.88 -29.51
N ILE A 703 30.76 -36.74 -29.92
CA ILE A 703 31.63 -36.66 -31.10
C ILE A 703 32.88 -37.54 -30.92
N ALA A 704 33.51 -37.50 -29.75
CA ALA A 704 34.67 -38.34 -29.45
C ALA A 704 34.32 -39.84 -29.50
N ILE A 705 33.16 -40.24 -28.97
CA ILE A 705 32.66 -41.63 -29.04
C ILE A 705 32.42 -42.02 -30.50
N VAL A 706 31.76 -41.17 -31.30
CA VAL A 706 31.50 -41.43 -32.72
C VAL A 706 32.81 -41.56 -33.51
N LEU A 707 33.77 -40.67 -33.29
CA LEU A 707 35.09 -40.73 -33.93
C LEU A 707 35.90 -41.96 -33.49
N TYR A 708 35.83 -42.34 -32.22
CA TYR A 708 36.46 -43.56 -31.69
C TYR A 708 35.87 -44.82 -32.33
N LEU A 709 34.54 -44.91 -32.42
CA LEU A 709 33.84 -46.01 -33.09
C LEU A 709 34.17 -46.06 -34.59
N TYR A 710 34.25 -44.91 -35.26
CA TYR A 710 34.60 -44.84 -36.68
C TYR A 710 36.05 -45.28 -36.94
N LYS A 711 36.99 -44.87 -36.09
CA LYS A 711 38.41 -45.24 -36.17
C LYS A 711 38.63 -46.75 -35.96
N ASN A 712 37.95 -47.35 -34.97
CA ASN A 712 38.08 -48.79 -34.70
C ASN A 712 37.34 -49.68 -35.70
N LYS A 713 36.31 -49.19 -36.42
CA LYS A 713 35.70 -49.92 -37.53
C LYS A 713 36.64 -50.16 -38.72
N SER A 714 37.71 -49.36 -38.86
CA SER A 714 38.70 -49.53 -39.93
C SER A 714 39.78 -50.59 -39.62
N LYS A 715 40.04 -50.91 -38.35
CA LYS A 715 41.01 -51.94 -37.96
C LYS A 715 40.47 -53.37 -38.11
N ASP A 716 39.16 -53.56 -37.98
CA ASP A 716 38.53 -54.89 -38.08
C ASP A 716 38.39 -55.41 -39.53
N LYS A 717 38.63 -54.55 -40.54
CA LYS A 717 38.69 -54.95 -41.95
C LYS A 717 40.08 -55.39 -42.43
N SER A 718 41.12 -55.24 -41.59
CA SER A 718 42.50 -55.59 -41.94
C SER A 718 42.84 -57.07 -41.73
N ASP A 719 42.15 -57.80 -40.84
CA ASP A 719 42.50 -59.19 -40.50
C ASP A 719 41.59 -60.29 -41.12
N LYS A 720 40.53 -59.92 -41.85
CA LYS A 720 39.68 -60.88 -42.58
C LYS A 720 40.10 -61.12 -44.04
N GLY A 721 41.22 -60.55 -44.48
CA GLY A 721 41.74 -60.68 -45.86
C GLY A 721 42.68 -61.86 -46.12
N LYS A 722 43.00 -62.70 -45.13
CA LYS A 722 44.01 -63.77 -45.26
C LYS A 722 43.60 -65.16 -44.74
N ILE A 723 42.32 -65.56 -44.78
CA ILE A 723 41.95 -66.99 -44.80
C ILE A 723 40.81 -67.18 -45.81
N GLY A 724 41.16 -67.32 -47.10
CA GLY A 724 40.17 -67.45 -48.16
C GLY A 724 40.70 -68.02 -49.47
N SER A 725 41.77 -68.81 -49.42
CA SER A 725 42.25 -69.52 -50.62
C SER A 725 42.95 -70.83 -50.25
N ARG A 726 42.20 -71.83 -49.78
CA ARG A 726 42.53 -73.25 -50.01
C ARG A 726 41.39 -74.15 -49.52
N ARG A 727 40.95 -75.02 -50.43
CA ARG A 727 40.17 -76.25 -50.23
C ARG A 727 38.64 -76.13 -50.23
N ARG A 728 38.09 -76.02 -51.44
CA ARG A 728 37.07 -76.99 -51.88
C ARG A 728 37.69 -77.91 -52.94
N ARG A 729 38.03 -79.13 -52.54
CA ARG A 729 38.23 -80.30 -53.41
C ARG A 729 37.79 -81.53 -52.60
N TYR A 730 37.03 -82.40 -53.27
CA TYR A 730 36.41 -83.67 -52.87
C TYR A 730 35.03 -83.55 -52.18
N ASN A 731 33.92 -83.92 -52.84
CA ASN A 731 33.42 -85.24 -53.31
C ASN A 731 32.95 -86.18 -52.19
N LYS A 732 31.70 -86.67 -52.37
CA LYS A 732 31.14 -87.99 -52.02
C LYS A 732 31.44 -88.48 -50.59
N LYS A 733 30.46 -88.69 -49.72
CA LYS A 733 29.27 -89.55 -49.84
C LYS A 733 28.34 -89.23 -48.66
#